data_AF-A0A7W0UX07-F1
#
_entry.id   AF-A0A7W0UX07-F1
#
_cell.length_a   1.000
_cell.length_b   1.000
_cell.length_c   1.000
_cell.angle_alpha   90.00
_cell.angle_beta   90.00
_cell.angle_gamma   90.00
#
_symmetry.space_group_name_H-M   'P 1'
#
loop_
_entity.id
_entity.type
_entity.pdbx_description
1 polymer ?
#
loop_
_entity_poly.entity_id
_entity_poly.type
_entity_poly.pdbx_seq_one_letter_code
_entity_poly.pdbx_strand_id
1 'polypeptide(L)'
;MSRFTSPAPKVITNSLGIKMLRIDPGTFTMGETNPTPQSLKGPSYTDQGEWDERPVHQVRISKAFYISETPVTIEQYKQFKKEYTGLDLFEPYVSGVSWQDAMEFCRWLSKKEGREYRLPTEAEWEYAARAGTRTIFWSGCEPQKEDGANAWGLKDIAYGVPEWCFDWHGQYPEEDQVDPVGPASGMTRVVRDGGIEMREFESKDDRSLHLGFKNSDYKQPSSFYRRSANRAGMLPDVPSPRTVGPATRYTHYIGFRVVQSPMPSTPPLAVEKPFPLDCVLQSTAMQEQGPDMSKPYFKARPILPIPPENDQGGGIEAVGLHPGIMAHLHSGGFTVAPNGDLLQISFASITRNTEYEPNTTMVVTRLRHGSEQWDMPDLFYDIADINDQTALLWNDNGRVWYFSGGRFFGDVRFKYATSTDNGSTWSDLKVPFITEQKGYVEAQPINSAFRGPDGTIYFGSDSKGGTSMLWASRDEGKTWYDTGGRTAGRHTTFALLKDNRILGMGGKNTNIDGYMPKTYSSDWGKTWSKPVKTPFPAMGGNNRPTILRLKSGRLLFASDFQLYQKKPPPPAEIKERGSFVALSDDEGETWHIKTLDMALPHETRQIPKIKREWGGGDHDYGTIGYSSAIQASNGVIHLMTSMNHPSQHFAMNEAWILSDQKGEANQVVAGSRSDVRKQEEKYPNGKVKATWSGRTGANGDYVLHGPENWFYPDGKKKYEVTYQDGRKTGKESFWLAGGVLKWIWDHRPDGTSTWTHYRADGSKKIESHWRGFKADGLATHWNSKGAVIQKITFKDGAIVEAN
;
A
#
# COMPACT_ATOMS: atom_id res chain seq x y z
N MET A 1 28.21 53.29 21.77
CA MET A 1 28.82 52.03 22.24
C MET A 1 28.21 50.88 21.48
N SER A 2 28.92 50.35 20.48
CA SER A 2 28.56 49.12 19.79
C SER A 2 28.75 47.96 20.77
N ARG A 3 27.66 47.27 21.14
CA ARG A 3 27.77 46.03 21.93
C ARG A 3 28.36 44.97 20.99
N PHE A 4 29.67 44.73 21.12
CA PHE A 4 30.28 43.49 20.64
C PHE A 4 29.60 42.33 21.38
N THR A 5 28.60 41.72 20.75
CA THR A 5 28.04 40.45 21.20
C THR A 5 29.11 39.38 20.98
N SER A 6 29.61 38.78 22.07
CA SER A 6 30.48 37.60 21.98
C SER A 6 29.85 36.56 21.05
N PRO A 7 30.63 35.90 20.18
CA PRO A 7 30.10 34.88 19.29
C PRO A 7 29.42 33.79 20.12
N ALA A 8 28.19 33.43 19.76
CA ALA A 8 27.46 32.39 20.48
C ALA A 8 28.28 31.09 20.53
N PRO A 9 28.33 30.42 21.69
CA PRO A 9 29.27 29.33 21.97
C PRO A 9 29.08 28.15 21.00
N LYS A 10 30.17 27.50 20.60
CA LYS A 10 30.12 26.31 19.73
C LYS A 10 29.45 25.10 20.40
N VAL A 11 29.58 24.99 21.72
CA VAL A 11 29.00 23.91 22.53
C VAL A 11 28.31 24.50 23.75
N ILE A 12 27.12 24.01 24.07
CA ILE A 12 26.42 24.29 25.33
C ILE A 12 26.04 22.98 26.00
N THR A 13 25.87 22.98 27.32
CA THR A 13 25.31 21.85 28.07
C THR A 13 24.04 22.31 28.76
N ASN A 14 22.96 21.57 28.59
CA ASN A 14 21.66 21.91 29.19
C ASN A 14 21.52 21.39 30.63
N SER A 15 20.38 21.63 31.27
CA SER A 15 20.10 21.22 32.66
C SER A 15 20.02 19.70 32.87
N LEU A 16 19.93 18.91 31.80
CA LEU A 16 19.94 17.44 31.85
C LEU A 16 21.35 16.85 31.63
N GLY A 17 22.35 17.70 31.38
CA GLY A 17 23.69 17.26 31.00
C GLY A 17 23.85 16.94 29.50
N ILE A 18 22.87 17.27 28.66
CA ILE A 18 22.96 17.07 27.20
C ILE A 18 23.92 18.11 26.62
N LYS A 19 25.01 17.64 26.01
CA LYS A 19 25.89 18.48 25.19
C LYS A 19 25.22 18.75 23.85
N MET A 20 25.13 20.03 23.49
CA MET A 20 24.53 20.50 22.25
C MET A 20 25.58 21.23 21.42
N LEU A 21 25.69 20.85 20.16
CA LEU A 21 26.62 21.43 19.18
C LEU A 21 25.89 22.46 18.34
N ARG A 22 26.51 23.62 18.14
CA ARG A 22 26.02 24.64 17.22
C ARG A 22 26.31 24.23 15.79
N ILE A 23 25.25 24.16 14.97
CA ILE A 23 25.33 23.99 13.52
C ILE A 23 25.07 25.34 12.88
N ASP A 24 26.01 25.82 12.06
CA ASP A 24 25.90 27.11 11.38
C ASP A 24 25.03 27.00 10.11
N PRO A 25 24.43 28.12 9.63
CA PRO A 25 23.62 28.13 8.41
C PRO A 25 24.43 27.67 7.19
N GLY A 26 23.74 27.09 6.21
CA GLY A 26 24.36 26.71 4.95
C GLY A 26 23.39 26.09 3.96
N THR A 27 23.94 25.49 2.92
CA THR A 27 23.17 24.85 1.85
C THR A 27 23.77 23.49 1.54
N PHE A 28 22.91 22.50 1.35
CA PHE A 28 23.30 21.14 0.99
C PHE A 28 22.34 20.56 -0.06
N THR A 29 22.73 19.43 -0.64
CA THR A 29 21.88 18.66 -1.56
C THR A 29 21.18 17.57 -0.74
N MET A 30 19.85 17.63 -0.67
CA MET A 30 19.02 16.66 0.06
C MET A 30 18.61 15.52 -0.87
N GLY A 31 18.61 14.28 -0.35
CA GLY A 31 18.32 13.07 -1.12
C GLY A 31 19.56 12.40 -1.73
N GLU A 32 19.37 11.36 -2.54
CA GLU A 32 20.47 10.57 -3.09
C GLU A 32 20.29 10.18 -4.55
N THR A 33 21.36 10.38 -5.34
CA THR A 33 21.46 9.94 -6.74
C THR A 33 22.84 9.37 -7.07
N ASN A 34 23.77 9.35 -6.11
CA ASN A 34 25.06 8.69 -6.29
C ASN A 34 24.84 7.18 -6.51
N PRO A 35 25.66 6.53 -7.34
CA PRO A 35 25.55 5.10 -7.56
C PRO A 35 25.74 4.30 -6.27
N THR A 36 24.81 3.39 -5.98
CA THR A 36 24.91 2.46 -4.85
C THR A 36 26.15 1.58 -5.02
N PRO A 37 27.13 1.61 -4.08
CA PRO A 37 28.33 0.79 -4.16
C PRO A 37 27.99 -0.70 -4.27
N GLN A 38 28.79 -1.47 -5.01
CA GLN A 38 28.54 -2.89 -5.22
C GLN A 38 28.44 -3.68 -3.89
N SER A 39 29.14 -3.24 -2.85
CA SER A 39 29.11 -3.81 -1.51
C SER A 39 27.77 -3.58 -0.78
N LEU A 40 26.97 -2.60 -1.19
CA LEU A 40 25.67 -2.29 -0.61
C LEU A 40 24.50 -2.79 -1.45
N LYS A 41 24.74 -3.30 -2.67
CA LYS A 41 23.65 -3.75 -3.53
C LYS A 41 22.96 -4.98 -2.95
N GLY A 42 21.64 -5.00 -3.09
CA GLY A 42 20.76 -6.04 -2.60
C GLY A 42 19.59 -6.23 -3.56
N PRO A 43 18.80 -7.30 -3.39
CA PRO A 43 17.74 -7.64 -4.34
C PRO A 43 16.62 -6.58 -4.43
N SER A 44 16.35 -5.85 -3.34
CA SER A 44 15.43 -4.70 -3.32
C SER A 44 16.06 -3.31 -3.38
N TYR A 45 17.38 -3.18 -3.45
CA TYR A 45 18.01 -1.85 -3.41
C TYR A 45 18.18 -1.29 -4.81
N THR A 46 17.84 -0.02 -4.99
CA THR A 46 18.03 0.65 -6.27
C THR A 46 19.52 0.90 -6.56
N ASP A 47 19.88 0.98 -7.85
CA ASP A 47 21.24 1.31 -8.30
C ASP A 47 21.67 2.75 -7.93
N GLN A 48 20.71 3.57 -7.48
CA GLN A 48 20.87 4.92 -6.93
C GLN A 48 20.05 5.02 -5.63
N GLY A 49 19.83 6.23 -5.09
CA GLY A 49 18.93 6.42 -3.95
C GLY A 49 17.51 5.87 -4.20
N GLU A 50 16.85 5.49 -3.11
CA GLU A 50 15.48 4.98 -3.15
C GLU A 50 14.52 6.02 -3.74
N TRP A 51 13.32 5.61 -4.14
CA TRP A 51 12.40 6.52 -4.82
C TRP A 51 11.95 7.69 -3.93
N ASP A 52 11.88 7.48 -2.61
CA ASP A 52 11.47 8.48 -1.62
C ASP A 52 12.64 9.37 -1.17
N GLU A 53 13.86 9.07 -1.62
CA GLU A 53 15.07 9.90 -1.52
C GLU A 53 15.26 10.79 -2.77
N ARG A 54 14.32 10.73 -3.72
CA ARG A 54 14.36 11.43 -5.01
C ARG A 54 13.07 12.26 -5.23
N PRO A 55 13.13 13.34 -6.02
CA PRO A 55 14.32 13.91 -6.65
C PRO A 55 15.25 14.62 -5.64
N VAL A 56 16.54 14.65 -5.96
CA VAL A 56 17.51 15.50 -5.23
C VAL A 56 17.24 16.98 -5.51
N HIS A 57 17.34 17.81 -4.47
CA HIS A 57 17.10 19.24 -4.56
C HIS A 57 17.98 20.00 -3.57
N GLN A 58 18.16 21.32 -3.76
CA GLN A 58 18.95 22.13 -2.83
C GLN A 58 18.09 22.55 -1.64
N VAL A 59 18.65 22.43 -0.44
CA VAL A 59 18.04 22.92 0.79
C VAL A 59 18.97 23.90 1.47
N ARG A 60 18.43 25.08 1.82
CA ARG A 60 19.13 26.09 2.60
C ARG A 60 18.61 26.12 4.03
N ILE A 61 19.49 25.84 4.97
CA ILE A 61 19.27 26.12 6.39
C ILE A 61 19.70 27.56 6.67
N SER A 62 18.75 28.44 6.96
CA SER A 62 18.96 29.90 6.99
C SER A 62 19.42 30.43 8.35
N LYS A 63 19.21 29.66 9.43
CA LYS A 63 19.54 30.05 10.81
C LYS A 63 20.36 28.96 11.49
N ALA A 64 21.27 29.38 12.36
CA ALA A 64 22.01 28.46 13.21
C ALA A 64 21.05 27.81 14.21
N PHE A 65 21.33 26.56 14.58
CA PHE A 65 20.60 25.84 15.62
C PHE A 65 21.58 25.02 16.46
N TYR A 66 21.17 24.66 17.68
CA TYR A 66 21.90 23.70 18.49
C TYR A 66 21.25 22.33 18.37
N ILE A 67 22.02 21.26 18.21
CA ILE A 67 21.53 19.87 18.18
C ILE A 67 22.36 19.02 19.15
N SER A 68 21.75 18.04 19.81
CA SER A 68 22.48 17.19 20.77
C SER A 68 23.61 16.41 20.08
N GLU A 69 24.77 16.31 20.74
CA GLU A 69 25.97 15.61 20.26
C GLU A 69 25.66 14.14 19.94
N THR A 70 24.83 13.51 20.78
CA THR A 70 24.37 12.12 20.69
C THR A 70 22.83 12.08 20.73
N PRO A 71 22.21 10.92 20.47
CA PRO A 71 20.84 10.67 20.87
C PRO A 71 20.64 10.88 22.38
N VAL A 72 19.39 11.10 22.80
CA VAL A 72 19.03 11.24 24.22
C VAL A 72 19.32 9.93 24.96
N THR A 73 19.99 9.99 26.10
CA THR A 73 20.32 8.81 26.90
C THR A 73 19.14 8.34 27.75
N ILE A 74 19.16 7.07 28.15
CA ILE A 74 18.18 6.50 29.10
C ILE A 74 18.15 7.33 30.40
N GLU A 75 19.31 7.74 30.91
CA GLU A 75 19.41 8.56 32.12
C GLU A 75 18.79 9.94 31.96
N GLN A 76 19.01 10.60 30.82
CA GLN A 76 18.38 11.88 30.50
C GLN A 76 16.87 11.74 30.36
N TYR A 77 16.39 10.70 29.68
CA TYR A 77 14.96 10.44 29.50
C TYR A 77 14.25 10.11 30.81
N LYS A 78 14.89 9.35 31.71
CA LYS A 78 14.34 9.03 33.04
C LYS A 78 14.12 10.25 33.94
N GLN A 79 14.74 11.39 33.65
CA GLN A 79 14.44 12.65 34.35
C GLN A 79 13.04 13.21 33.98
N PHE A 80 12.53 12.86 32.80
CA PHE A 80 11.17 13.13 32.35
C PHE A 80 10.20 12.02 32.76
N LYS A 81 10.54 10.76 32.46
CA LYS A 81 9.67 9.58 32.61
C LYS A 81 10.39 8.49 33.40
N LYS A 82 10.29 8.52 34.74
CA LYS A 82 11.08 7.67 35.65
C LYS A 82 10.79 6.17 35.50
N GLU A 83 9.57 5.85 35.12
CA GLU A 83 9.08 4.49 34.91
C GLU A 83 9.59 3.86 33.61
N TYR A 84 10.26 4.62 32.74
CA TYR A 84 10.86 4.07 31.54
C TYR A 84 11.95 3.06 31.89
N THR A 85 11.72 1.83 31.46
CA THR A 85 12.70 0.74 31.48
C THR A 85 13.32 0.65 30.10
N GLY A 86 14.63 0.87 30.00
CA GLY A 86 15.38 0.84 28.73
C GLY A 86 15.24 -0.46 27.95
N LEU A 87 15.75 -0.42 26.71
CA LEU A 87 15.99 -1.60 25.88
C LEU A 87 17.50 -1.77 25.72
N ASP A 88 17.97 -2.99 25.89
CA ASP A 88 19.41 -3.29 25.99
C ASP A 88 20.18 -3.08 24.66
N LEU A 89 19.49 -3.05 23.51
CA LEU A 89 20.12 -3.09 22.19
C LEU A 89 20.95 -1.84 21.86
N PHE A 90 20.49 -0.66 22.29
CA PHE A 90 21.09 0.64 21.96
C PHE A 90 21.56 1.40 23.21
N GLU A 91 21.84 0.71 24.32
CA GLU A 91 22.41 1.38 25.50
C GLU A 91 23.69 2.14 25.12
N PRO A 92 23.87 3.38 25.60
CA PRO A 92 23.11 4.06 26.66
C PRO A 92 21.90 4.90 26.18
N TYR A 93 21.50 4.80 24.91
CA TYR A 93 20.48 5.65 24.29
C TYR A 93 19.05 5.17 24.51
N VAL A 94 18.13 6.12 24.65
CA VAL A 94 16.69 5.83 24.73
C VAL A 94 16.21 5.29 23.39
N SER A 95 15.43 4.21 23.42
CA SER A 95 14.85 3.57 22.23
C SER A 95 13.47 2.99 22.52
N GLY A 96 12.67 2.76 21.48
CA GLY A 96 11.29 2.28 21.62
C GLY A 96 10.37 3.29 22.29
N VAL A 97 10.52 4.56 21.96
CA VAL A 97 9.63 5.64 22.40
C VAL A 97 8.80 6.10 21.21
N SER A 98 7.49 6.34 21.39
CA SER A 98 6.66 6.84 20.30
C SER A 98 7.07 8.25 19.90
N TRP A 99 6.63 8.70 18.72
CA TRP A 99 6.88 10.07 18.29
C TRP A 99 6.23 11.09 19.26
N GLN A 100 5.04 10.77 19.81
CA GLN A 100 4.40 11.63 20.81
C GLN A 100 5.20 11.71 22.12
N ASP A 101 5.73 10.58 22.62
CA ASP A 101 6.57 10.54 23.82
C ASP A 101 7.82 11.43 23.64
N ALA A 102 8.47 11.37 22.47
CA ALA A 102 9.62 12.22 22.14
C ALA A 102 9.28 13.71 22.07
N MET A 103 8.12 14.05 21.47
CA MET A 103 7.60 15.42 21.44
C MET A 103 7.23 15.93 22.84
N GLU A 104 6.66 15.09 23.70
CA GLU A 104 6.36 15.43 25.09
C GLU A 104 7.62 15.68 25.91
N PHE A 105 8.66 14.87 25.74
CA PHE A 105 9.98 15.14 26.33
C PHE A 105 10.51 16.52 25.92
N CYS A 106 10.45 16.86 24.63
CA CYS A 106 10.88 18.16 24.11
C CYS A 106 10.09 19.32 24.72
N ARG A 107 8.75 19.20 24.83
CA ARG A 107 7.89 20.20 25.47
C ARG A 107 8.19 20.36 26.96
N TRP A 108 8.40 19.24 27.66
CA TRP A 108 8.77 19.25 29.07
C TRP A 108 10.11 19.94 29.30
N LEU A 109 11.12 19.61 28.52
CA LEU A 109 12.44 20.25 28.58
C LEU A 109 12.35 21.75 28.26
N SER A 110 11.52 22.11 27.27
CA SER A 110 11.29 23.50 26.92
C SER A 110 10.72 24.32 28.08
N LYS A 111 9.70 23.76 28.74
CA LYS A 111 9.08 24.38 29.93
C LYS A 111 10.06 24.46 31.10
N LYS A 112 10.90 23.43 31.29
CA LYS A 112 11.89 23.37 32.38
C LYS A 112 12.94 24.46 32.26
N GLU A 113 13.40 24.76 31.05
CA GLU A 113 14.51 25.70 30.83
C GLU A 113 14.08 27.08 30.33
N GLY A 114 12.81 27.27 29.95
CA GLY A 114 12.35 28.52 29.32
C GLY A 114 12.99 28.76 27.95
N ARG A 115 13.36 27.68 27.24
CA ARG A 115 13.97 27.68 25.90
C ARG A 115 13.20 26.74 25.00
N GLU A 116 13.21 26.95 23.69
CA GLU A 116 12.51 26.05 22.77
C GLU A 116 13.39 24.86 22.42
N TYR A 117 12.90 23.65 22.76
CA TYR A 117 13.42 22.35 22.38
C TYR A 117 12.39 21.58 21.55
N ARG A 118 12.86 20.90 20.51
CA ARG A 118 12.04 20.13 19.57
C ARG A 118 12.84 18.99 18.95
N LEU A 119 12.15 18.10 18.26
CA LEU A 119 12.79 17.20 17.30
C LEU A 119 13.43 18.02 16.15
N PRO A 120 14.51 17.53 15.55
CA PRO A 120 15.02 18.12 14.31
C PRO A 120 13.96 18.03 13.21
N THR A 121 13.94 19.02 12.32
CA THR A 121 13.34 18.78 11.00
C THR A 121 14.19 17.74 10.27
N GLU A 122 13.58 17.01 9.35
CA GLU A 122 14.26 16.03 8.52
C GLU A 122 15.46 16.66 7.78
N ALA A 123 15.27 17.86 7.25
CA ALA A 123 16.34 18.60 6.57
C ALA A 123 17.47 19.03 7.51
N GLU A 124 17.17 19.47 8.73
CA GLU A 124 18.21 19.76 9.73
C GLU A 124 18.99 18.50 10.10
N TRP A 125 18.32 17.35 10.21
CA TRP A 125 18.96 16.07 10.50
C TRP A 125 19.92 15.68 9.38
N GLU A 126 19.47 15.68 8.12
CA GLU A 126 20.32 15.28 6.98
C GLU A 126 21.47 16.28 6.77
N TYR A 127 21.22 17.58 6.94
CA TYR A 127 22.26 18.60 6.89
C TYR A 127 23.36 18.34 7.93
N ALA A 128 22.93 18.07 9.17
CA ALA A 128 23.80 17.77 10.29
C ALA A 128 24.58 16.45 10.08
N ALA A 129 23.92 15.42 9.56
CA ALA A 129 24.54 14.12 9.25
C ALA A 129 25.63 14.26 8.19
N ARG A 130 25.33 14.90 7.06
CA ARG A 130 26.27 15.09 5.95
C ARG A 130 27.49 15.92 6.33
N ALA A 131 27.34 16.90 7.22
CA ALA A 131 28.45 17.74 7.71
C ALA A 131 29.34 18.33 6.58
N GLY A 132 28.72 18.69 5.45
CA GLY A 132 29.39 19.25 4.27
C GLY A 132 29.81 18.24 3.20
N THR A 133 29.63 16.93 3.40
CA THR A 133 29.89 15.92 2.37
C THR A 133 28.74 15.80 1.37
N ARG A 134 29.05 15.23 0.20
CA ARG A 134 28.08 14.85 -0.85
C ARG A 134 28.12 13.35 -1.15
N THR A 135 28.89 12.62 -0.35
CA THR A 135 29.04 11.17 -0.47
C THR A 135 27.86 10.47 0.18
N ILE A 136 27.69 9.20 -0.15
CA ILE A 136 26.60 8.35 0.33
C ILE A 136 26.60 8.23 1.86
N PHE A 137 27.79 8.06 2.45
CA PHE A 137 28.00 8.13 3.89
C PHE A 137 28.69 9.45 4.24
N TRP A 138 28.49 9.94 5.47
CA TRP A 138 29.25 11.08 5.93
C TRP A 138 30.75 10.75 6.09
N SER A 139 31.10 9.47 6.27
CA SER A 139 32.47 8.94 6.29
C SER A 139 33.07 8.72 4.90
N GLY A 140 32.36 9.05 3.82
CA GLY A 140 32.80 8.85 2.44
C GLY A 140 32.02 7.74 1.74
N CYS A 141 32.73 6.76 1.16
CA CYS A 141 32.14 5.64 0.41
C CYS A 141 31.92 4.38 1.27
N GLU A 142 32.44 4.37 2.50
CA GLU A 142 32.28 3.27 3.45
C GLU A 142 31.39 3.70 4.62
N PRO A 143 30.62 2.77 5.21
CA PRO A 143 29.82 3.07 6.40
C PRO A 143 30.67 3.58 7.55
N GLN A 144 30.10 4.50 8.31
CA GLN A 144 30.70 5.02 9.54
C GLN A 144 30.92 3.91 10.59
N LYS A 145 31.93 4.12 11.42
CA LYS A 145 32.33 3.22 12.51
C LYS A 145 31.60 3.58 13.82
N GLU A 146 31.54 2.61 14.72
CA GLU A 146 31.09 2.78 16.11
C GLU A 146 31.85 3.94 16.78
N ASP A 147 31.13 4.73 17.59
CA ASP A 147 31.63 5.94 18.27
C ASP A 147 32.22 7.00 17.33
N GLY A 148 31.98 6.89 16.02
CA GLY A 148 32.44 7.84 15.01
C GLY A 148 31.77 9.20 15.18
N ALA A 149 32.58 10.26 15.11
CA ALA A 149 32.08 11.63 15.02
C ALA A 149 32.23 12.14 13.58
N ASN A 150 31.19 12.77 13.03
CA ASN A 150 31.29 13.42 11.73
C ASN A 150 32.14 14.70 11.81
N ALA A 151 32.34 15.38 10.68
CA ALA A 151 33.19 16.57 10.61
C ALA A 151 32.75 17.74 11.53
N TRP A 152 31.52 17.72 12.02
CA TRP A 152 30.98 18.72 12.96
C TRP A 152 30.92 18.23 14.42
N GLY A 153 31.40 17.01 14.69
CA GLY A 153 31.50 16.46 16.03
C GLY A 153 30.26 15.70 16.50
N LEU A 154 29.24 15.52 15.65
CA LEU A 154 28.06 14.72 15.98
C LEU A 154 28.42 13.23 16.00
N LYS A 155 28.02 12.55 17.06
CA LYS A 155 28.29 11.13 17.31
C LYS A 155 27.04 10.31 17.10
N ASP A 156 27.27 9.03 16.79
CA ASP A 156 26.23 8.01 16.62
C ASP A 156 25.13 8.42 15.63
N ILE A 157 25.49 9.28 14.66
CA ILE A 157 24.62 9.71 13.58
C ILE A 157 24.86 8.83 12.35
N ALA A 158 23.78 8.37 11.74
CA ALA A 158 23.75 7.33 10.71
C ALA A 158 24.34 5.97 11.18
N TYR A 159 24.63 5.78 12.47
CA TYR A 159 25.18 4.54 13.02
C TYR A 159 24.34 3.96 14.17
N GLY A 160 23.82 4.84 15.04
CA GLY A 160 23.26 4.48 16.33
C GLY A 160 21.78 4.08 16.28
N VAL A 161 21.03 4.55 17.27
CA VAL A 161 19.59 4.34 17.37
C VAL A 161 18.87 5.07 16.22
N PRO A 162 17.87 4.45 15.54
CA PRO A 162 17.00 5.18 14.63
C PRO A 162 16.31 6.35 15.34
N GLU A 163 16.12 7.48 14.67
CA GLU A 163 15.73 8.73 15.30
C GLU A 163 14.49 9.36 14.68
N TRP A 164 13.54 9.73 15.54
CA TRP A 164 12.40 10.53 15.13
C TRP A 164 12.81 11.92 14.64
N CYS A 165 12.31 12.28 13.46
CA CYS A 165 12.25 13.67 13.01
C CYS A 165 10.85 14.25 13.25
N PHE A 166 10.73 15.58 13.15
CA PHE A 166 9.45 16.25 13.27
C PHE A 166 8.48 15.91 12.11
N ASP A 167 9.02 15.74 10.92
CA ASP A 167 8.31 15.76 9.65
C ASP A 167 7.39 14.55 9.45
N TRP A 168 6.31 14.76 8.70
CA TRP A 168 5.58 13.66 8.06
C TRP A 168 6.41 13.11 6.90
N HIS A 169 6.36 11.81 6.66
CA HIS A 169 6.97 11.21 5.47
C HIS A 169 6.13 11.54 4.24
N GLY A 170 6.79 11.72 3.10
CA GLY A 170 6.16 12.04 1.82
C GLY A 170 7.20 12.34 0.75
N GLN A 171 6.73 12.48 -0.50
CA GLN A 171 7.59 12.70 -1.66
C GLN A 171 8.34 14.05 -1.57
N TYR A 172 9.60 14.06 -2.00
CA TYR A 172 10.34 15.31 -2.14
C TYR A 172 9.84 16.16 -3.31
N PRO A 173 9.80 17.49 -3.16
CA PRO A 173 9.54 18.39 -4.27
C PRO A 173 10.74 18.44 -5.23
N GLU A 174 10.49 18.79 -6.50
CA GLU A 174 11.58 19.13 -7.46
C GLU A 174 12.24 20.47 -7.13
N GLU A 175 11.53 21.34 -6.40
CA GLU A 175 11.95 22.72 -6.15
C GLU A 175 12.85 22.85 -4.92
N ASP A 176 13.86 23.71 -5.04
CA ASP A 176 14.74 24.08 -3.93
C ASP A 176 13.94 24.63 -2.73
N GLN A 177 14.38 24.29 -1.52
CA GLN A 177 13.70 24.63 -0.27
C GLN A 177 14.54 25.51 0.64
N VAL A 178 13.87 26.28 1.51
CA VAL A 178 14.50 27.03 2.60
C VAL A 178 13.81 26.64 3.90
N ASP A 179 14.59 26.08 4.84
CA ASP A 179 14.13 25.58 6.13
C ASP A 179 12.83 24.75 6.04
N PRO A 180 12.77 23.67 5.23
CA PRO A 180 11.55 22.88 5.07
C PRO A 180 11.15 22.16 6.37
N VAL A 181 9.85 21.94 6.53
CA VAL A 181 9.24 21.23 7.69
C VAL A 181 8.37 20.04 7.25
N GLY A 182 8.62 19.56 6.03
CA GLY A 182 7.93 18.43 5.42
C GLY A 182 6.46 18.71 5.05
N PRO A 183 5.72 17.68 4.65
CA PRO A 183 4.29 17.74 4.36
C PRO A 183 3.43 18.13 5.58
N ALA A 184 2.28 18.76 5.33
CA ALA A 184 1.34 19.18 6.37
C ALA A 184 0.71 17.99 7.15
N SER A 185 0.57 16.84 6.50
CA SER A 185 0.04 15.59 7.06
C SER A 185 0.62 14.38 6.33
N GLY A 186 0.53 13.20 6.92
CA GLY A 186 0.94 11.94 6.32
C GLY A 186 0.45 10.76 7.14
N MET A 187 0.77 9.54 6.71
CA MET A 187 0.47 8.32 7.48
C MET A 187 1.59 7.96 8.46
N THR A 188 2.84 8.29 8.12
CA THR A 188 4.02 7.96 8.90
C THR A 188 4.85 9.21 9.17
N ARG A 189 5.56 9.22 10.29
CA ARG A 189 6.60 10.22 10.59
C ARG A 189 7.93 9.75 10.07
N VAL A 190 8.78 10.70 9.69
CA VAL A 190 10.14 10.41 9.26
C VAL A 190 10.95 9.87 10.43
N VAL A 191 11.62 8.76 10.18
CA VAL A 191 12.71 8.22 10.98
C VAL A 191 13.98 8.34 10.15
N ARG A 192 15.01 8.93 10.73
CA ARG A 192 16.36 8.97 10.15
C ARG A 192 17.27 8.07 10.97
N ASP A 193 18.45 7.78 10.43
CA ASP A 193 19.43 6.88 11.06
C ASP A 193 19.02 5.39 11.05
N GLY A 194 19.99 4.53 10.71
CA GLY A 194 19.84 3.08 10.76
C GLY A 194 18.70 2.50 9.92
N GLY A 195 18.60 1.16 9.91
CA GLY A 195 17.38 0.48 9.47
C GLY A 195 16.41 0.37 10.66
N ILE A 196 15.11 0.44 10.40
CA ILE A 196 14.07 0.40 11.45
C ILE A 196 13.96 -0.99 12.11
N GLU A 197 14.28 -2.06 11.38
CA GLU A 197 14.12 -3.44 11.87
C GLU A 197 15.45 -4.11 12.22
N MET A 198 15.50 -4.69 13.42
CA MET A 198 16.72 -5.21 14.05
C MET A 198 16.56 -6.62 14.66
N ARG A 199 15.44 -7.33 14.40
CA ARG A 199 15.21 -8.66 14.99
C ARG A 199 15.80 -9.81 14.16
N GLU A 200 16.20 -10.87 14.86
CA GLU A 200 16.35 -12.21 14.30
C GLU A 200 15.03 -12.64 13.66
N PHE A 201 15.00 -12.72 12.34
CA PHE A 201 13.92 -13.42 11.66
C PHE A 201 14.18 -14.93 11.82
N GLU A 202 13.63 -15.54 12.88
CA GLU A 202 13.50 -17.00 12.99
C GLU A 202 12.47 -17.52 11.97
N SER A 203 12.63 -17.23 10.68
CA SER A 203 11.98 -18.05 9.67
C SER A 203 12.98 -19.11 9.27
N LYS A 204 12.72 -20.35 9.71
CA LYS A 204 13.30 -21.58 9.13
C LYS A 204 12.80 -21.82 7.69
N ASP A 205 12.28 -20.79 7.04
CA ASP A 205 11.82 -20.82 5.66
C ASP A 205 12.97 -20.27 4.82
N ASP A 206 13.51 -21.08 3.91
CA ASP A 206 14.69 -20.77 3.07
C ASP A 206 14.58 -19.44 2.30
N ARG A 207 13.38 -18.86 2.25
CA ARG A 207 13.03 -17.61 1.58
C ARG A 207 13.59 -16.35 2.27
N SER A 208 13.82 -16.36 3.58
CA SER A 208 14.48 -15.24 4.29
C SER A 208 16.01 -15.33 4.30
N LEU A 209 16.60 -16.47 3.88
CA LEU A 209 18.04 -16.70 3.92
C LEU A 209 18.84 -15.99 2.80
N HIS A 210 18.15 -15.36 1.86
CA HIS A 210 18.74 -14.62 0.73
C HIS A 210 18.91 -13.11 1.02
N LEU A 211 18.47 -12.64 2.20
CA LEU A 211 18.22 -11.23 2.53
C LEU A 211 19.45 -10.40 2.93
N GLY A 212 20.69 -10.81 2.65
CA GLY A 212 21.87 -10.06 3.11
C GLY A 212 22.09 -10.01 4.64
N PHE A 213 21.14 -10.51 5.45
CA PHE A 213 21.30 -10.78 6.88
C PHE A 213 22.11 -12.06 7.19
N LYS A 214 22.82 -12.61 6.20
CA LYS A 214 23.84 -13.63 6.45
C LYS A 214 25.04 -12.94 7.10
N ASN A 215 25.26 -13.21 8.38
CA ASN A 215 26.46 -12.83 9.13
C ASN A 215 26.65 -11.33 9.44
N SER A 216 25.60 -10.50 9.44
CA SER A 216 25.69 -9.21 10.13
C SER A 216 25.54 -9.48 11.63
N ASP A 217 26.54 -9.11 12.44
CA ASP A 217 26.35 -9.02 13.88
C ASP A 217 25.09 -8.18 14.14
N TYR A 218 24.07 -8.77 14.77
CA TYR A 218 22.70 -8.24 14.95
C TYR A 218 22.57 -6.85 15.58
N LYS A 219 23.69 -6.24 15.98
CA LYS A 219 23.82 -4.85 16.42
C LYS A 219 23.85 -3.85 15.26
N GLN A 220 23.85 -4.32 14.01
CA GLN A 220 24.23 -3.52 12.86
C GLN A 220 23.26 -3.76 11.68
N PRO A 221 22.29 -2.85 11.42
CA PRO A 221 21.41 -2.97 10.26
C PRO A 221 22.23 -2.98 8.97
N SER A 222 21.64 -3.43 7.86
CA SER A 222 22.26 -3.33 6.53
C SER A 222 22.94 -1.98 6.38
N SER A 223 24.22 -1.98 5.99
CA SER A 223 24.99 -0.76 5.74
C SER A 223 24.31 0.16 4.72
N PHE A 224 23.40 -0.39 3.90
CA PHE A 224 22.54 0.37 2.99
C PHE A 224 21.65 1.40 3.71
N TYR A 225 21.10 1.10 4.89
CA TYR A 225 20.23 2.04 5.61
C TYR A 225 21.00 3.09 6.42
N ARG A 226 22.33 2.99 6.44
CA ARG A 226 23.22 3.93 7.14
C ARG A 226 23.67 5.10 6.26
N ARG A 227 23.09 5.23 5.08
CA ARG A 227 23.38 6.36 4.17
C ARG A 227 22.83 7.64 4.77
N SER A 228 23.51 8.76 4.52
CA SER A 228 23.08 10.05 5.08
C SER A 228 21.68 10.46 4.58
N ALA A 229 21.32 10.00 3.38
CA ALA A 229 20.02 10.25 2.77
C ALA A 229 18.93 9.26 3.18
N ASN A 230 19.27 8.14 3.83
CA ASN A 230 18.30 7.12 4.18
C ASN A 230 17.19 7.75 5.04
N ARG A 231 15.95 7.40 4.72
CA ARG A 231 14.78 7.86 5.44
C ARG A 231 13.77 6.72 5.49
N ALA A 232 13.24 6.50 6.67
CA ALA A 232 12.29 5.46 6.92
C ALA A 232 10.97 6.06 7.42
N GLY A 233 9.91 5.28 7.38
CA GLY A 233 8.59 5.68 7.86
C GLY A 233 8.19 4.87 9.09
N MET A 234 7.55 5.51 10.06
CA MET A 234 6.91 4.78 11.15
C MET A 234 5.63 5.49 11.60
N LEU A 235 4.61 4.70 11.98
CA LEU A 235 3.35 5.26 12.50
C LEU A 235 3.64 6.11 13.74
N PRO A 236 3.13 7.35 13.81
CA PRO A 236 3.46 8.25 14.90
C PRO A 236 3.05 7.69 16.26
N ASP A 237 1.90 7.03 16.31
CA ASP A 237 1.28 6.42 17.49
C ASP A 237 1.74 4.98 17.74
N VAL A 238 2.79 4.51 17.03
CA VAL A 238 3.37 3.20 17.30
C VAL A 238 3.73 3.14 18.80
N PRO A 239 3.17 2.17 19.53
CA PRO A 239 3.28 2.18 20.98
C PRO A 239 4.67 1.72 21.43
N SER A 240 5.13 2.28 22.55
CA SER A 240 6.34 1.83 23.22
C SER A 240 6.25 0.32 23.55
N PRO A 241 7.38 -0.41 23.61
CA PRO A 241 7.39 -1.87 23.70
C PRO A 241 6.62 -2.55 24.83
N ARG A 242 6.18 -1.79 25.84
CA ARG A 242 5.48 -2.28 27.04
C ARG A 242 4.05 -1.76 27.19
N THR A 243 3.55 -0.94 26.27
CA THR A 243 2.30 -0.18 26.46
C THR A 243 1.02 -0.87 25.98
N VAL A 244 1.08 -2.07 25.39
CA VAL A 244 -0.10 -2.66 24.71
C VAL A 244 -0.44 -4.06 25.20
N GLY A 245 -1.25 -4.13 26.24
CA GLY A 245 -1.91 -5.36 26.68
C GLY A 245 -0.97 -6.46 27.22
N PRO A 246 -1.52 -7.52 27.82
CA PRO A 246 -0.72 -8.60 28.41
C PRO A 246 -0.11 -9.54 27.36
N ALA A 247 -0.66 -9.56 26.14
CA ALA A 247 -0.28 -10.51 25.07
C ALA A 247 0.57 -9.89 23.95
N THR A 248 0.82 -8.57 23.96
CA THR A 248 1.57 -7.91 22.88
C THR A 248 2.86 -7.26 23.37
N ARG A 249 3.98 -7.71 22.82
CA ARG A 249 5.28 -7.05 22.97
C ARG A 249 5.64 -6.39 21.64
N TYR A 250 5.10 -5.20 21.39
CA TYR A 250 5.62 -4.39 20.29
C TYR A 250 7.10 -4.13 20.55
N THR A 251 7.97 -4.15 19.56
CA THR A 251 9.34 -3.67 19.77
C THR A 251 9.82 -3.02 18.50
N HIS A 252 9.76 -1.69 18.50
CA HIS A 252 10.58 -0.86 17.62
C HIS A 252 11.68 -0.25 18.50
N TYR A 253 12.79 0.15 17.89
CA TYR A 253 13.95 0.67 18.61
C TYR A 253 14.21 2.14 18.33
N ILE A 254 13.17 2.90 17.98
CA ILE A 254 13.33 4.30 17.59
C ILE A 254 13.51 5.17 18.84
N GLY A 255 14.59 5.93 18.87
CA GLY A 255 14.93 6.98 19.82
C GLY A 255 14.79 8.37 19.19
N PHE A 256 15.53 9.34 19.71
CA PHE A 256 15.57 10.69 19.15
C PHE A 256 16.76 11.50 19.67
N ARG A 257 17.10 12.54 18.92
CA ARG A 257 17.98 13.64 19.36
C ARG A 257 17.18 14.94 19.43
N VAL A 258 17.70 15.94 20.14
CA VAL A 258 16.96 17.21 20.36
C VAL A 258 17.65 18.39 19.70
N VAL A 259 16.85 19.32 19.17
CA VAL A 259 17.26 20.62 18.67
C VAL A 259 16.80 21.71 19.64
N GLN A 260 17.68 22.66 19.95
CA GLN A 260 17.35 23.89 20.67
C GLN A 260 17.35 25.05 19.68
N SER A 261 16.18 25.35 19.13
CA SER A 261 15.90 26.45 18.21
C SER A 261 14.38 26.51 17.97
N PRO A 262 13.81 27.68 17.64
CA PRO A 262 12.45 27.73 17.13
C PRO A 262 12.25 26.83 15.91
N MET A 263 11.01 26.36 15.73
CA MET A 263 10.64 25.70 14.48
C MET A 263 10.76 26.71 13.33
N PRO A 264 11.22 26.31 12.13
CA PRO A 264 11.13 27.16 10.96
C PRO A 264 9.72 27.70 10.74
N SER A 265 9.62 28.94 10.26
CA SER A 265 8.35 29.57 9.94
C SER A 265 7.84 29.23 8.53
N THR A 266 8.60 28.41 7.78
CA THR A 266 8.21 27.96 6.44
C THR A 266 6.92 27.14 6.55
N PRO A 267 5.90 27.43 5.73
CA PRO A 267 4.69 26.62 5.71
C PRO A 267 5.01 25.16 5.33
N PRO A 268 4.34 24.16 5.93
CA PRO A 268 4.45 22.79 5.48
C PRO A 268 4.04 22.61 4.01
N LEU A 269 4.60 21.60 3.35
CA LEU A 269 4.25 21.26 1.98
C LEU A 269 2.78 20.81 1.90
N ALA A 270 2.11 21.20 0.82
CA ALA A 270 0.76 20.74 0.54
C ALA A 270 0.76 19.23 0.26
N VAL A 271 -0.24 18.52 0.80
CA VAL A 271 -0.39 17.08 0.60
C VAL A 271 -1.30 16.84 -0.60
N GLU A 272 -0.76 16.17 -1.62
CA GLU A 272 -1.54 15.72 -2.76
C GLU A 272 -2.30 14.45 -2.39
N LYS A 273 -3.59 14.42 -2.70
CA LYS A 273 -4.42 13.23 -2.51
C LYS A 273 -4.28 12.32 -3.72
N PRO A 274 -4.10 11.00 -3.54
CA PRO A 274 -4.07 10.05 -4.65
C PRO A 274 -5.35 10.14 -5.48
N PHE A 275 -5.24 10.20 -6.81
CA PHE A 275 -6.41 10.45 -7.68
C PHE A 275 -7.53 9.41 -7.52
N PRO A 276 -7.26 8.09 -7.35
CA PRO A 276 -8.30 7.09 -7.07
C PRO A 276 -9.06 7.29 -5.75
N LEU A 277 -8.54 8.12 -4.84
CA LEU A 277 -9.21 8.51 -3.59
C LEU A 277 -9.87 9.89 -3.69
N ASP A 278 -9.62 10.61 -4.79
CA ASP A 278 -10.15 11.95 -5.04
C ASP A 278 -11.27 11.93 -6.08
N CYS A 279 -12.03 13.02 -6.15
CA CYS A 279 -13.20 13.15 -7.01
C CYS A 279 -14.17 11.97 -6.86
N VAL A 280 -14.43 11.56 -5.62
CA VAL A 280 -15.28 10.41 -5.27
C VAL A 280 -16.70 10.87 -4.93
N LEU A 281 -17.67 10.41 -5.72
CA LEU A 281 -19.09 10.69 -5.49
C LEU A 281 -19.53 10.12 -4.15
N GLN A 282 -20.30 10.90 -3.39
CA GLN A 282 -20.90 10.47 -2.13
C GLN A 282 -22.34 9.99 -2.31
N SER A 283 -22.99 10.39 -3.41
CA SER A 283 -24.31 9.94 -3.80
C SER A 283 -24.35 8.44 -4.04
N THR A 284 -25.37 7.80 -3.49
CA THR A 284 -25.67 6.37 -3.69
C THR A 284 -26.86 6.16 -4.62
N ALA A 285 -27.39 7.23 -5.23
CA ALA A 285 -28.69 7.23 -5.92
C ALA A 285 -28.82 6.20 -7.05
N MET A 286 -27.70 5.81 -7.68
CA MET A 286 -27.68 4.91 -8.84
C MET A 286 -27.05 3.55 -8.53
N GLN A 287 -26.64 3.29 -7.28
CA GLN A 287 -25.89 2.06 -6.94
C GLN A 287 -26.69 0.77 -7.18
N GLU A 288 -28.01 0.84 -6.97
CA GLU A 288 -28.92 -0.31 -7.11
C GLU A 288 -29.28 -0.62 -8.56
N GLN A 289 -29.01 0.30 -9.49
CA GLN A 289 -29.29 0.09 -10.90
C GLN A 289 -28.25 -0.87 -11.50
N GLY A 290 -28.72 -2.01 -12.00
CA GLY A 290 -27.89 -3.06 -12.59
C GLY A 290 -28.55 -3.75 -13.77
N PRO A 291 -27.85 -4.74 -14.36
CA PRO A 291 -28.37 -5.49 -15.49
C PRO A 291 -29.60 -6.32 -15.10
N ASP A 292 -30.35 -6.78 -16.11
CA ASP A 292 -31.38 -7.81 -15.95
C ASP A 292 -30.75 -9.12 -15.42
N MET A 293 -30.92 -9.38 -14.13
CA MET A 293 -30.31 -10.51 -13.43
C MET A 293 -30.83 -11.88 -13.89
N SER A 294 -31.90 -11.93 -14.68
CA SER A 294 -32.39 -13.18 -15.30
C SER A 294 -31.63 -13.57 -16.56
N LYS A 295 -30.88 -12.65 -17.16
CA LYS A 295 -30.10 -12.87 -18.39
C LYS A 295 -28.62 -12.97 -18.06
N PRO A 296 -27.85 -13.82 -18.76
CA PRO A 296 -26.40 -13.87 -18.60
C PRO A 296 -25.74 -12.49 -18.75
N TYR A 297 -24.93 -12.11 -17.75
CA TYR A 297 -24.11 -10.91 -17.75
C TYR A 297 -22.67 -11.29 -17.40
N PHE A 298 -21.71 -10.91 -18.25
CA PHE A 298 -20.27 -11.10 -18.02
C PHE A 298 -19.43 -10.03 -18.74
N LYS A 299 -18.50 -9.39 -18.03
CA LYS A 299 -17.49 -8.47 -18.57
C LYS A 299 -16.12 -8.80 -17.96
N ALA A 300 -15.07 -8.74 -18.76
CA ALA A 300 -13.69 -8.90 -18.31
C ALA A 300 -12.89 -7.63 -18.61
N ARG A 301 -12.15 -7.10 -17.64
CA ARG A 301 -11.39 -5.85 -17.80
C ARG A 301 -10.02 -5.96 -17.13
N PRO A 302 -8.98 -5.28 -17.64
CA PRO A 302 -7.77 -5.07 -16.85
C PRO A 302 -8.08 -4.17 -15.66
N ILE A 303 -7.52 -4.48 -14.49
CA ILE A 303 -7.57 -3.59 -13.31
C ILE A 303 -6.45 -2.57 -13.37
N LEU A 304 -5.24 -3.04 -13.71
CA LEU A 304 -4.02 -2.26 -13.72
C LEU A 304 -3.52 -2.04 -15.15
N PRO A 305 -2.93 -0.87 -15.45
CA PRO A 305 -2.31 -0.62 -16.75
C PRO A 305 -0.96 -1.35 -16.87
N ILE A 306 -0.41 -1.39 -18.09
CA ILE A 306 0.95 -1.87 -18.33
C ILE A 306 1.76 -0.75 -18.97
N PRO A 307 2.78 -0.19 -18.29
CA PRO A 307 3.10 -0.33 -16.85
C PRO A 307 1.97 0.23 -15.93
N PRO A 308 1.92 -0.13 -14.62
CA PRO A 308 3.02 -0.66 -13.82
C PRO A 308 3.12 -2.17 -13.79
N GLU A 309 2.09 -2.91 -14.23
CA GLU A 309 2.06 -4.35 -14.00
C GLU A 309 3.31 -5.04 -14.56
N ASN A 310 4.11 -5.60 -13.67
CA ASN A 310 5.36 -6.33 -13.91
C ASN A 310 6.42 -5.58 -14.76
N ASP A 311 6.37 -4.25 -14.80
CA ASP A 311 7.44 -3.44 -15.41
C ASP A 311 8.61 -3.25 -14.45
N GLN A 312 9.67 -4.02 -14.67
CA GLN A 312 10.93 -3.92 -13.92
C GLN A 312 11.88 -2.86 -14.52
N GLY A 313 11.43 -2.11 -15.52
CA GLY A 313 12.28 -1.42 -16.49
C GLY A 313 12.21 0.10 -16.43
N GLY A 314 12.06 0.72 -15.26
CA GLY A 314 11.93 2.19 -15.16
C GLY A 314 10.74 2.78 -15.96
N GLY A 315 9.87 1.93 -16.52
CA GLY A 315 8.78 2.34 -17.39
C GLY A 315 7.67 3.02 -16.61
N ILE A 316 7.50 2.66 -15.34
CA ILE A 316 6.53 3.25 -14.41
C ILE A 316 6.72 4.77 -14.31
N GLU A 317 7.91 5.21 -13.90
CA GLU A 317 8.23 6.62 -13.79
C GLU A 317 8.14 7.29 -15.17
N ALA A 318 8.66 6.63 -16.21
CA ALA A 318 8.70 7.13 -17.58
C ALA A 318 7.31 7.46 -18.17
N VAL A 319 6.27 6.74 -17.76
CA VAL A 319 4.91 7.01 -18.23
C VAL A 319 4.14 8.03 -17.39
N GLY A 320 4.71 8.46 -16.25
CA GLY A 320 4.12 9.45 -15.34
C GLY A 320 3.43 8.88 -14.09
N LEU A 321 3.53 7.56 -13.87
CA LEU A 321 3.02 6.94 -12.64
C LEU A 321 3.97 7.23 -11.46
N HIS A 322 3.41 7.22 -10.25
CA HIS A 322 4.18 7.45 -9.04
C HIS A 322 5.29 6.38 -8.87
N PRO A 323 6.55 6.73 -8.60
CA PRO A 323 7.68 5.78 -8.62
C PRO A 323 7.64 4.75 -7.48
N GLY A 324 6.91 5.05 -6.40
CA GLY A 324 6.59 4.07 -5.35
C GLY A 324 5.61 2.98 -5.80
N ILE A 325 4.95 3.12 -6.96
CA ILE A 325 4.22 2.02 -7.59
C ILE A 325 5.29 1.14 -8.25
N MET A 326 5.54 -0.03 -7.70
CA MET A 326 6.61 -0.92 -8.19
C MET A 326 6.06 -1.96 -9.17
N ALA A 327 6.93 -2.82 -9.71
CA ALA A 327 6.56 -3.75 -10.78
C ALA A 327 5.56 -4.83 -10.36
N HIS A 328 5.72 -5.43 -9.18
CA HIS A 328 4.95 -6.61 -8.78
C HIS A 328 3.82 -6.21 -7.83
N LEU A 329 2.58 -6.10 -8.34
CA LEU A 329 1.40 -5.79 -7.54
C LEU A 329 0.66 -7.08 -7.15
N HIS A 330 0.46 -7.31 -5.86
CA HIS A 330 -0.01 -8.61 -5.36
C HIS A 330 -0.85 -8.50 -4.07
N SER A 331 -1.57 -9.59 -3.75
CA SER A 331 -2.44 -9.75 -2.57
C SER A 331 -3.41 -8.59 -2.33
N GLY A 332 -4.19 -8.27 -3.36
CA GLY A 332 -5.16 -7.19 -3.32
C GLY A 332 -6.30 -7.40 -2.33
N GLY A 333 -6.73 -6.32 -1.69
CA GLY A 333 -8.05 -6.16 -1.08
C GLY A 333 -8.99 -5.56 -2.12
N PHE A 334 -10.26 -5.97 -2.08
CA PHE A 334 -11.25 -5.60 -3.08
C PHE A 334 -12.63 -5.44 -2.46
N THR A 335 -13.32 -4.35 -2.77
CA THR A 335 -14.68 -4.12 -2.27
C THR A 335 -15.49 -3.23 -3.19
N VAL A 336 -16.82 -3.28 -3.02
CA VAL A 336 -17.75 -2.30 -3.60
C VAL A 336 -18.00 -1.24 -2.53
N ALA A 337 -17.65 0.01 -2.81
CA ALA A 337 -17.96 1.14 -1.96
C ALA A 337 -19.47 1.44 -2.00
N PRO A 338 -20.02 2.13 -0.98
CA PRO A 338 -21.47 2.41 -0.91
C PRO A 338 -22.06 3.27 -2.04
N ASN A 339 -21.25 3.89 -2.91
CA ASN A 339 -21.73 4.57 -4.12
C ASN A 339 -21.77 3.65 -5.36
N GLY A 340 -21.36 2.39 -5.23
CA GLY A 340 -21.23 1.43 -6.33
C GLY A 340 -19.83 1.37 -6.96
N ASP A 341 -18.89 2.24 -6.57
CA ASP A 341 -17.52 2.18 -7.06
C ASP A 341 -16.84 0.89 -6.60
N LEU A 342 -15.96 0.33 -7.41
CA LEU A 342 -15.04 -0.72 -6.94
C LEU A 342 -13.74 -0.08 -6.49
N LEU A 343 -13.24 -0.53 -5.34
CA LEU A 343 -11.96 -0.11 -4.80
C LEU A 343 -11.04 -1.32 -4.66
N GLN A 344 -9.80 -1.15 -5.12
CA GLN A 344 -8.76 -2.16 -5.06
C GLN A 344 -7.51 -1.56 -4.41
N ILE A 345 -6.93 -2.27 -3.44
CA ILE A 345 -5.65 -1.90 -2.83
C ILE A 345 -4.74 -3.13 -2.82
N SER A 346 -3.55 -3.06 -3.42
CA SER A 346 -2.54 -4.14 -3.43
C SER A 346 -1.23 -3.67 -2.81
N PHE A 347 -0.40 -4.59 -2.33
CA PHE A 347 1.00 -4.23 -2.09
C PHE A 347 1.75 -4.26 -3.42
N ALA A 348 2.84 -3.49 -3.52
CA ALA A 348 3.76 -3.51 -4.65
C ALA A 348 5.20 -3.77 -4.19
N SER A 349 5.97 -4.52 -4.98
CA SER A 349 7.41 -4.75 -4.79
C SER A 349 8.18 -4.66 -6.11
N ILE A 350 9.50 -4.52 -6.07
CA ILE A 350 10.33 -4.39 -7.29
C ILE A 350 10.23 -5.63 -8.17
N THR A 351 10.21 -6.82 -7.57
CA THR A 351 9.97 -8.09 -8.26
C THR A 351 9.14 -9.02 -7.38
N ARG A 352 8.62 -10.11 -7.96
CA ARG A 352 8.00 -11.19 -7.17
C ARG A 352 8.91 -11.80 -6.10
N ASN A 353 10.24 -11.78 -6.32
CA ASN A 353 11.19 -12.38 -5.39
C ASN A 353 11.48 -11.45 -4.20
N THR A 354 11.19 -10.16 -4.37
CA THR A 354 11.40 -9.13 -3.34
C THR A 354 10.11 -8.86 -2.56
N GLU A 355 9.04 -9.65 -2.73
CA GLU A 355 7.76 -9.42 -2.03
C GLU A 355 7.91 -9.48 -0.50
N TYR A 356 8.96 -10.14 0.00
CA TYR A 356 9.28 -10.30 1.43
C TYR A 356 10.36 -9.35 1.95
N GLU A 357 10.85 -8.44 1.10
CA GLU A 357 11.88 -7.47 1.46
C GLU A 357 11.25 -6.17 1.98
N PRO A 358 11.99 -5.34 2.73
CA PRO A 358 11.58 -3.97 3.01
C PRO A 358 11.26 -3.18 1.73
N ASN A 359 10.62 -2.02 1.89
CA ASN A 359 10.23 -1.10 0.81
C ASN A 359 9.12 -1.64 -0.10
N THR A 360 8.20 -2.43 0.45
CA THR A 360 6.94 -2.67 -0.25
C THR A 360 5.96 -1.55 0.04
N THR A 361 5.27 -1.09 -1.00
CA THR A 361 4.30 0.01 -0.89
C THR A 361 2.89 -0.51 -1.02
N MET A 362 1.89 0.28 -0.63
CA MET A 362 0.49 -0.02 -0.90
C MET A 362 -0.02 0.88 -2.02
N VAL A 363 -0.65 0.29 -3.04
CA VAL A 363 -1.12 0.94 -4.26
C VAL A 363 -2.65 0.81 -4.33
N VAL A 364 -3.34 1.88 -4.71
CA VAL A 364 -4.80 1.94 -4.85
C VAL A 364 -5.21 2.24 -6.29
N THR A 365 -6.32 1.64 -6.73
CA THR A 365 -7.06 2.03 -7.93
C THR A 365 -8.56 1.88 -7.73
N ARG A 366 -9.36 2.53 -8.59
CA ARG A 366 -10.82 2.62 -8.50
C ARG A 366 -11.48 2.42 -9.87
N LEU A 367 -12.57 1.65 -9.90
CA LEU A 367 -13.54 1.68 -11.00
C LEU A 367 -14.75 2.50 -10.55
N ARG A 368 -14.93 3.67 -11.17
CA ARG A 368 -16.09 4.52 -10.93
C ARG A 368 -17.36 3.83 -11.39
N HIS A 369 -18.44 3.88 -10.61
CA HIS A 369 -19.72 3.25 -10.94
C HIS A 369 -20.24 3.76 -12.29
N GLY A 370 -20.48 2.85 -13.23
CA GLY A 370 -20.87 3.17 -14.60
C GLY A 370 -19.73 3.52 -15.56
N SER A 371 -18.47 3.46 -15.13
CA SER A 371 -17.28 3.53 -16.01
C SER A 371 -16.92 2.15 -16.57
N GLU A 372 -16.30 2.12 -17.75
CA GLU A 372 -15.71 0.93 -18.36
C GLU A 372 -14.18 0.86 -18.18
N GLN A 373 -13.56 1.90 -17.64
CA GLN A 373 -12.12 1.98 -17.42
C GLN A 373 -11.82 2.29 -15.95
N TRP A 374 -10.87 1.53 -15.37
CA TRP A 374 -10.26 1.81 -14.06
C TRP A 374 -9.42 3.09 -14.14
N ASP A 375 -9.38 3.86 -13.04
CA ASP A 375 -8.48 5.01 -12.93
C ASP A 375 -7.00 4.53 -12.90
N MET A 376 -6.07 5.40 -13.31
CA MET A 376 -4.64 5.10 -13.15
C MET A 376 -4.33 4.82 -11.67
N PRO A 377 -3.53 3.78 -11.36
CA PRO A 377 -3.17 3.46 -9.99
C PRO A 377 -2.30 4.57 -9.40
N ASP A 378 -2.39 4.71 -8.07
CA ASP A 378 -1.62 5.70 -7.32
C ASP A 378 -1.21 5.12 -5.96
N LEU A 379 -0.24 5.75 -5.29
CA LEU A 379 0.21 5.31 -3.98
C LEU A 379 -0.93 5.47 -2.95
N PHE A 380 -1.30 4.40 -2.26
CA PHE A 380 -2.17 4.48 -1.07
C PHE A 380 -1.36 4.97 0.12
N TYR A 381 -0.27 4.26 0.43
CA TYR A 381 0.72 4.69 1.41
C TYR A 381 2.03 3.91 1.27
N ASP A 382 3.05 4.43 1.94
CA ASP A 382 4.32 3.75 2.14
C ASP A 382 4.77 3.90 3.60
N ILE A 383 5.22 2.79 4.19
CA ILE A 383 5.98 2.80 5.44
C ILE A 383 7.41 2.42 5.05
N ALA A 384 8.18 3.41 4.60
CA ALA A 384 9.53 3.21 4.09
C ALA A 384 10.40 2.41 5.07
N ASP A 385 11.29 1.57 4.53
CA ASP A 385 12.12 0.55 5.19
C ASP A 385 11.36 -0.60 5.87
N ILE A 386 10.06 -0.78 5.56
CA ILE A 386 9.21 -1.81 6.14
C ILE A 386 8.57 -2.63 5.03
N ASN A 387 8.23 -3.89 5.34
CA ASN A 387 7.54 -4.76 4.41
C ASN A 387 6.03 -4.70 4.70
N ASP A 388 5.32 -3.76 4.10
CA ASP A 388 3.85 -3.80 4.03
C ASP A 388 3.37 -4.90 3.09
N GLN A 389 2.53 -5.79 3.59
CA GLN A 389 1.95 -6.85 2.77
C GLN A 389 0.49 -7.03 3.07
N THR A 390 -0.20 -7.55 2.06
CA THR A 390 -1.60 -7.99 2.08
C THR A 390 -2.59 -6.87 2.35
N ALA A 391 -3.68 -6.91 1.62
CA ALA A 391 -4.83 -6.05 1.87
C ALA A 391 -6.09 -6.90 1.97
N LEU A 392 -6.93 -6.53 2.94
CA LEU A 392 -8.32 -6.94 3.04
C LEU A 392 -9.16 -5.67 3.09
N LEU A 393 -10.09 -5.56 2.15
CA LEU A 393 -11.13 -4.53 2.17
C LEU A 393 -12.47 -5.17 2.50
N TRP A 394 -13.23 -4.53 3.37
CA TRP A 394 -14.55 -5.01 3.77
C TRP A 394 -15.52 -3.85 3.94
N ASN A 395 -16.57 -3.80 3.11
CA ASN A 395 -17.67 -2.86 3.29
C ASN A 395 -18.66 -3.43 4.32
N ASP A 396 -18.60 -2.87 5.52
CA ASP A 396 -19.50 -3.16 6.62
C ASP A 396 -20.61 -2.11 6.66
N ASN A 397 -21.62 -2.32 5.81
CA ASN A 397 -22.85 -1.52 5.77
C ASN A 397 -22.61 0.00 5.66
N GLY A 398 -21.69 0.43 4.79
CA GLY A 398 -21.36 1.84 4.61
C GLY A 398 -19.97 2.22 5.12
N ARG A 399 -19.45 1.47 6.10
CA ARG A 399 -18.10 1.67 6.63
C ARG A 399 -17.14 0.72 5.94
N VAL A 400 -16.23 1.26 5.14
CA VAL A 400 -15.18 0.45 4.50
C VAL A 400 -14.03 0.28 5.47
N TRP A 401 -13.70 -0.96 5.80
CA TRP A 401 -12.53 -1.35 6.57
C TRP A 401 -11.40 -1.72 5.64
N TYR A 402 -10.19 -1.31 6.03
CA TYR A 402 -8.93 -1.76 5.47
C TYR A 402 -8.15 -2.47 6.56
N PHE A 403 -7.66 -3.67 6.27
CA PHE A 403 -6.71 -4.40 7.11
C PHE A 403 -5.48 -4.74 6.27
N SER A 404 -4.30 -4.56 6.83
CA SER A 404 -3.04 -5.01 6.22
C SER A 404 -2.13 -5.70 7.20
N GLY A 405 -1.34 -6.61 6.66
CA GLY A 405 -0.29 -7.32 7.37
C GLY A 405 1.06 -6.64 7.15
N GLY A 406 2.11 -7.45 7.17
CA GLY A 406 3.47 -7.01 6.90
C GLY A 406 4.48 -7.53 7.90
N ARG A 407 5.75 -7.38 7.54
CA ARG A 407 6.92 -7.77 8.34
C ARG A 407 7.74 -6.55 8.64
N PHE A 408 8.73 -6.70 9.54
CA PHE A 408 9.68 -5.65 9.87
C PHE A 408 9.04 -4.42 10.53
N PHE A 409 7.98 -4.68 11.29
CA PHE A 409 7.20 -3.69 12.03
C PHE A 409 7.01 -4.13 13.49
N GLY A 410 8.02 -4.78 14.09
CA GLY A 410 7.88 -5.46 15.40
C GLY A 410 6.87 -6.63 15.38
N ASP A 411 6.32 -7.02 16.53
CA ASP A 411 5.29 -8.08 16.65
C ASP A 411 3.89 -7.64 16.16
N VAL A 412 3.78 -6.60 15.32
CA VAL A 412 2.50 -6.15 14.77
C VAL A 412 1.92 -7.20 13.83
N ARG A 413 0.76 -7.75 14.19
CA ARG A 413 0.09 -8.80 13.43
C ARG A 413 -0.74 -8.25 12.27
N PHE A 414 -1.29 -7.06 12.42
CA PHE A 414 -1.98 -6.35 11.36
C PHE A 414 -2.09 -4.88 11.71
N LYS A 415 -2.48 -4.08 10.74
CA LYS A 415 -2.83 -2.67 10.84
C LYS A 415 -4.23 -2.51 10.28
N TYR A 416 -4.95 -1.46 10.68
CA TYR A 416 -6.27 -1.21 10.11
C TYR A 416 -6.63 0.27 10.05
N ALA A 417 -7.49 0.61 9.09
CA ALA A 417 -8.07 1.94 8.91
C ALA A 417 -9.52 1.80 8.44
N THR A 418 -10.31 2.86 8.57
CA THR A 418 -11.70 2.86 8.08
C THR A 418 -12.04 4.12 7.30
N SER A 419 -12.91 3.99 6.31
CA SER A 419 -13.53 5.07 5.54
C SER A 419 -15.04 5.05 5.70
N THR A 420 -15.66 6.23 5.68
CA THR A 420 -17.13 6.42 5.76
C THR A 420 -17.67 7.28 4.61
N ASP A 421 -16.81 7.59 3.64
CA ASP A 421 -17.08 8.49 2.52
C ASP A 421 -16.69 7.82 1.19
N ASN A 422 -17.11 6.56 1.03
CA ASN A 422 -16.89 5.73 -0.15
C ASN A 422 -15.41 5.51 -0.49
N GLY A 423 -14.55 5.39 0.53
CA GLY A 423 -13.11 5.20 0.35
C GLY A 423 -12.40 6.46 -0.11
N SER A 424 -12.99 7.65 0.07
CA SER A 424 -12.33 8.90 -0.32
C SER A 424 -11.32 9.31 0.73
N THR A 425 -11.70 9.36 2.00
CA THR A 425 -10.79 9.63 3.12
C THR A 425 -10.77 8.44 4.07
N TRP A 426 -9.67 8.30 4.79
CA TRP A 426 -9.42 7.21 5.71
C TRP A 426 -9.04 7.77 7.07
N SER A 427 -9.43 7.08 8.14
CA SER A 427 -8.83 7.30 9.45
C SER A 427 -7.33 7.05 9.41
N ASP A 428 -6.60 7.56 10.40
CA ASP A 428 -5.21 7.15 10.64
C ASP A 428 -5.08 5.62 10.64
N LEU A 429 -3.95 5.13 10.14
CA LEU A 429 -3.63 3.71 10.16
C LEU A 429 -3.24 3.31 11.58
N LYS A 430 -3.98 2.36 12.16
CA LYS A 430 -3.84 1.99 13.56
C LYS A 430 -3.14 0.65 13.75
N VAL A 431 -2.37 0.57 14.82
CA VAL A 431 -1.91 -0.70 15.40
C VAL A 431 -2.99 -1.21 16.36
N PRO A 432 -3.40 -2.50 16.27
CA PRO A 432 -4.47 -3.05 17.11
C PRO A 432 -4.03 -3.19 18.57
N PHE A 433 -4.94 -2.94 19.50
CA PHE A 433 -4.75 -3.37 20.90
C PHE A 433 -5.18 -4.83 21.05
N ILE A 434 -4.23 -5.76 21.15
CA ILE A 434 -4.53 -7.20 21.27
C ILE A 434 -4.62 -7.58 22.75
N THR A 435 -5.80 -7.97 23.20
CA THR A 435 -6.06 -8.36 24.60
C THR A 435 -5.60 -9.79 24.89
N GLU A 436 -5.71 -10.68 23.91
CA GLU A 436 -5.35 -12.10 24.04
C GLU A 436 -4.87 -12.67 22.70
N GLN A 437 -3.72 -13.36 22.72
CA GLN A 437 -3.20 -14.15 21.60
C GLN A 437 -2.95 -15.58 22.08
N LYS A 438 -3.67 -16.56 21.51
CA LYS A 438 -3.68 -17.95 22.01
C LYS A 438 -2.72 -18.87 21.27
N GLY A 439 -2.23 -18.45 20.10
CA GLY A 439 -1.28 -19.21 19.31
C GLY A 439 -0.42 -18.34 18.40
N TYR A 440 0.38 -18.99 17.56
CA TYR A 440 1.11 -18.30 16.50
C TYR A 440 0.13 -17.72 15.48
N VAL A 441 0.45 -16.52 14.97
CA VAL A 441 -0.31 -15.81 13.94
C VAL A 441 0.67 -15.19 12.97
N GLU A 442 0.43 -15.42 11.68
CA GLU A 442 1.15 -14.74 10.61
C GLU A 442 0.56 -13.34 10.42
N ALA A 443 1.41 -12.37 10.15
CA ALA A 443 0.97 -11.00 9.87
C ALA A 443 0.43 -10.88 8.43
N GLN A 444 -0.63 -11.64 8.15
CA GLN A 444 -1.20 -11.85 6.82
C GLN A 444 -2.72 -12.00 6.93
N PRO A 445 -3.47 -10.88 7.03
CA PRO A 445 -4.90 -10.87 6.78
C PRO A 445 -5.27 -11.52 5.44
N ILE A 446 -6.38 -12.26 5.43
CA ILE A 446 -6.91 -12.93 4.23
C ILE A 446 -8.29 -12.38 3.87
N ASN A 447 -8.77 -12.73 2.68
CA ASN A 447 -9.88 -12.08 1.95
C ASN A 447 -11.30 -12.27 2.53
N SER A 448 -11.46 -12.46 3.84
CA SER A 448 -12.77 -12.67 4.47
C SER A 448 -12.91 -11.90 5.77
N ALA A 449 -13.98 -11.12 5.86
CA ALA A 449 -14.46 -10.48 7.07
C ALA A 449 -15.99 -10.48 7.11
N PHE A 450 -16.56 -10.55 8.31
CA PHE A 450 -18.01 -10.57 8.54
C PHE A 450 -18.33 -10.20 9.98
N ARG A 451 -19.62 -9.91 10.25
CA ARG A 451 -20.13 -9.76 11.61
C ARG A 451 -20.88 -11.01 12.08
N GLY A 452 -20.70 -11.35 13.35
CA GLY A 452 -21.60 -12.27 14.04
C GLY A 452 -22.94 -11.61 14.39
N PRO A 453 -23.95 -12.39 14.80
CA PRO A 453 -25.29 -11.88 15.16
C PRO A 453 -25.27 -11.00 16.41
N ASP A 454 -24.24 -11.09 17.25
CA ASP A 454 -24.02 -10.21 18.41
C ASP A 454 -23.29 -8.90 18.04
N GLY A 455 -23.03 -8.68 16.75
CA GLY A 455 -22.28 -7.53 16.25
C GLY A 455 -20.77 -7.69 16.31
N THR A 456 -20.22 -8.81 16.82
CA THR A 456 -18.76 -9.03 16.85
C THR A 456 -18.20 -9.05 15.44
N ILE A 457 -17.13 -8.29 15.19
CA ILE A 457 -16.40 -8.29 13.93
C ILE A 457 -15.46 -9.48 13.93
N TYR A 458 -15.41 -10.22 12.82
CA TYR A 458 -14.44 -11.28 12.57
C TYR A 458 -13.74 -11.03 11.24
N PHE A 459 -12.44 -11.29 11.20
CA PHE A 459 -11.72 -11.40 9.93
C PHE A 459 -10.64 -12.49 9.98
N GLY A 460 -10.33 -13.04 8.81
CA GLY A 460 -9.36 -14.13 8.68
C GLY A 460 -7.91 -13.65 8.68
N SER A 461 -7.01 -14.44 9.27
CA SER A 461 -5.55 -14.29 9.12
C SER A 461 -4.89 -15.66 9.00
N ASP A 462 -3.71 -15.74 8.38
CA ASP A 462 -2.93 -16.98 8.39
C ASP A 462 -2.29 -17.25 9.76
N SER A 463 -1.98 -18.52 10.00
CA SER A 463 -1.33 -19.04 11.20
C SER A 463 -0.18 -19.98 10.79
N LYS A 464 0.44 -20.66 11.76
CA LYS A 464 1.61 -21.52 11.54
C LYS A 464 1.30 -22.62 10.52
N GLY A 465 2.18 -22.77 9.54
CA GLY A 465 2.13 -23.82 8.53
C GLY A 465 0.84 -23.76 7.71
N GLY A 466 0.14 -24.90 7.65
CA GLY A 466 -1.07 -25.11 6.85
C GLY A 466 -2.37 -24.66 7.52
N THR A 467 -2.37 -23.59 8.30
CA THR A 467 -3.56 -23.18 9.08
C THR A 467 -3.86 -21.70 8.94
N SER A 468 -5.13 -21.34 9.09
CA SER A 468 -5.60 -19.96 9.24
C SER A 468 -6.45 -19.84 10.52
N MET A 469 -6.82 -18.62 10.88
CA MET A 469 -7.49 -18.28 12.13
C MET A 469 -8.42 -17.07 11.96
N LEU A 470 -9.23 -16.76 12.99
CA LEU A 470 -10.06 -15.57 13.04
C LEU A 470 -9.62 -14.63 14.15
N TRP A 471 -9.38 -13.36 13.79
CA TRP A 471 -9.39 -12.26 14.74
C TRP A 471 -10.83 -11.88 15.07
N ALA A 472 -11.08 -11.42 16.29
CA ALA A 472 -12.39 -10.95 16.72
C ALA A 472 -12.31 -9.63 17.49
N SER A 473 -13.32 -8.77 17.31
CA SER A 473 -13.49 -7.53 18.08
C SER A 473 -14.97 -7.30 18.43
N ARG A 474 -15.23 -7.00 19.71
CA ARG A 474 -16.58 -6.77 20.27
C ARG A 474 -16.90 -5.29 20.48
N ASP A 475 -15.95 -4.41 20.15
CA ASP A 475 -15.97 -3.00 20.54
C ASP A 475 -15.58 -2.08 19.37
N GLU A 476 -15.97 -2.47 18.16
CA GLU A 476 -15.74 -1.71 16.92
C GLU A 476 -14.25 -1.49 16.63
N GLY A 477 -13.43 -2.50 16.87
CA GLY A 477 -12.00 -2.52 16.57
C GLY A 477 -11.11 -1.86 17.63
N LYS A 478 -11.66 -1.39 18.76
CA LYS A 478 -10.85 -0.81 19.84
C LYS A 478 -9.92 -1.84 20.46
N THR A 479 -10.42 -3.07 20.67
CA THR A 479 -9.63 -4.22 21.11
C THR A 479 -9.88 -5.44 20.23
N TRP A 480 -8.85 -6.29 20.13
CA TRP A 480 -8.87 -7.50 19.32
C TRP A 480 -8.38 -8.71 20.11
N TYR A 481 -8.91 -9.89 19.81
CA TYR A 481 -8.45 -11.14 20.39
C TYR A 481 -8.43 -12.29 19.37
N ASP A 482 -7.52 -13.22 19.57
CA ASP A 482 -7.44 -14.48 18.84
C ASP A 482 -8.55 -15.43 19.32
N THR A 483 -9.42 -15.89 18.42
CA THR A 483 -10.52 -16.81 18.78
C THR A 483 -10.00 -18.14 19.35
N GLY A 484 -8.78 -18.53 18.99
CA GLY A 484 -8.06 -19.71 19.49
C GLY A 484 -8.03 -20.88 18.51
N GLY A 485 -9.12 -21.14 17.80
CA GLY A 485 -9.19 -22.24 16.83
C GLY A 485 -8.35 -21.98 15.59
N ARG A 486 -7.89 -23.07 14.96
CA ARG A 486 -7.15 -23.05 13.69
C ARG A 486 -7.81 -23.96 12.67
N THR A 487 -7.93 -23.47 11.44
CA THR A 487 -8.50 -24.23 10.32
C THR A 487 -7.49 -25.25 9.81
N ALA A 488 -7.93 -26.17 8.97
CA ALA A 488 -7.09 -27.21 8.38
C ALA A 488 -6.39 -26.81 7.07
N GLY A 489 -6.42 -25.52 6.70
CA GLY A 489 -5.77 -25.02 5.49
C GLY A 489 -5.21 -23.61 5.67
N ARG A 490 -4.12 -23.29 4.98
CA ARG A 490 -3.63 -21.91 4.83
C ARG A 490 -4.41 -21.19 3.73
N HIS A 491 -4.56 -19.87 3.85
CA HIS A 491 -5.44 -19.08 2.98
C HIS A 491 -6.88 -19.58 3.01
N THR A 492 -7.37 -19.91 4.22
CA THR A 492 -8.78 -20.26 4.39
C THR A 492 -9.67 -19.04 4.16
N THR A 493 -10.59 -19.14 3.22
CA THR A 493 -11.66 -18.18 3.02
C THR A 493 -12.90 -18.62 3.81
N PHE A 494 -13.66 -17.66 4.32
CA PHE A 494 -14.74 -17.90 5.28
C PHE A 494 -16.10 -17.39 4.79
N ALA A 495 -17.16 -18.16 5.02
CA ALA A 495 -18.54 -17.72 4.83
C ALA A 495 -19.42 -18.14 6.03
N LEU A 496 -20.35 -17.26 6.41
CA LEU A 496 -21.41 -17.62 7.34
C LEU A 496 -22.44 -18.52 6.67
N LEU A 497 -22.85 -19.57 7.36
CA LEU A 497 -23.92 -20.47 6.96
C LEU A 497 -25.28 -19.97 7.46
N LYS A 498 -26.37 -20.45 6.84
CA LYS A 498 -27.75 -20.10 7.25
C LYS A 498 -28.05 -20.46 8.70
N ASP A 499 -27.35 -21.46 9.24
CA ASP A 499 -27.47 -21.93 10.63
C ASP A 499 -26.46 -21.27 11.59
N ASN A 500 -25.81 -20.18 11.17
CA ASN A 500 -24.78 -19.44 11.90
C ASN A 500 -23.47 -20.21 12.16
N ARG A 501 -23.27 -21.38 11.55
CA ARG A 501 -21.91 -21.94 11.49
C ARG A 501 -21.03 -21.13 10.56
N ILE A 502 -19.73 -21.16 10.80
CA ILE A 502 -18.72 -20.60 9.88
C ILE A 502 -18.18 -21.75 9.06
N LEU A 503 -18.31 -21.65 7.74
CA LEU A 503 -17.61 -22.51 6.79
C LEU A 503 -16.23 -21.93 6.51
N GLY A 504 -15.20 -22.75 6.65
CA GLY A 504 -13.83 -22.45 6.22
C GLY A 504 -13.40 -23.42 5.12
N MET A 505 -13.01 -22.88 3.96
CA MET A 505 -12.44 -23.61 2.83
C MET A 505 -11.14 -22.96 2.36
N GLY A 506 -10.16 -23.75 1.98
CA GLY A 506 -8.88 -23.24 1.50
C GLY A 506 -7.80 -24.27 1.76
N GLY A 507 -6.54 -23.92 1.52
CA GLY A 507 -5.47 -24.87 1.72
C GLY A 507 -4.32 -24.77 0.74
N LYS A 508 -3.66 -23.61 0.72
CA LYS A 508 -2.32 -23.52 0.12
C LYS A 508 -1.41 -24.53 0.81
N ASN A 509 -0.83 -25.45 0.03
CA ASN A 509 0.09 -26.49 0.49
C ASN A 509 -0.48 -27.44 1.57
N THR A 510 -1.81 -27.57 1.65
CA THR A 510 -2.49 -28.55 2.53
C THR A 510 -3.54 -29.32 1.76
N ASN A 511 -3.72 -30.59 2.06
CA ASN A 511 -4.67 -31.44 1.35
C ASN A 511 -5.20 -32.59 2.20
N ILE A 512 -6.28 -33.20 1.74
CA ILE A 512 -6.79 -34.50 2.17
C ILE A 512 -6.86 -35.39 0.92
N ASP A 513 -5.86 -36.25 0.72
CA ASP A 513 -5.75 -37.11 -0.48
C ASP A 513 -5.81 -36.31 -1.80
N GLY A 514 -5.13 -35.17 -1.87
CA GLY A 514 -5.13 -34.28 -3.05
C GLY A 514 -6.32 -33.30 -3.13
N TYR A 515 -7.30 -33.41 -2.23
CA TYR A 515 -8.43 -32.49 -2.15
C TYR A 515 -8.18 -31.32 -1.21
N MET A 516 -8.78 -30.17 -1.52
CA MET A 516 -8.80 -29.03 -0.61
C MET A 516 -9.66 -29.36 0.64
N PRO A 517 -9.19 -29.04 1.86
CA PRO A 517 -9.94 -29.26 3.09
C PRO A 517 -11.09 -28.26 3.28
N LYS A 518 -12.18 -28.75 3.88
CA LYS A 518 -13.33 -27.98 4.38
C LYS A 518 -13.50 -28.24 5.88
N THR A 519 -13.76 -27.19 6.65
CA THR A 519 -14.01 -27.25 8.11
C THR A 519 -15.15 -26.32 8.52
N TYR A 520 -15.79 -26.62 9.65
CA TYR A 520 -16.87 -25.81 10.20
C TYR A 520 -16.55 -25.39 11.63
N SER A 521 -16.97 -24.18 12.01
CA SER A 521 -17.01 -23.75 13.41
C SER A 521 -18.44 -23.41 13.83
N SER A 522 -18.85 -23.91 14.99
CA SER A 522 -20.17 -23.59 15.59
C SER A 522 -20.05 -22.70 16.83
N ASP A 523 -18.83 -22.28 17.17
CA ASP A 523 -18.49 -21.52 18.38
C ASP A 523 -17.65 -20.28 18.06
N TRP A 524 -17.85 -19.75 16.85
CA TRP A 524 -17.24 -18.51 16.36
C TRP A 524 -15.71 -18.54 16.31
N GLY A 525 -15.17 -19.64 15.78
CA GLY A 525 -13.74 -19.84 15.53
C GLY A 525 -12.93 -20.29 16.74
N LYS A 526 -13.57 -20.67 17.86
CA LYS A 526 -12.85 -21.23 19.01
C LYS A 526 -12.41 -22.67 18.74
N THR A 527 -13.26 -23.45 18.09
CA THR A 527 -12.97 -24.80 17.62
C THR A 527 -13.41 -24.98 16.17
N TRP A 528 -12.78 -25.94 15.49
CA TRP A 528 -13.09 -26.33 14.12
C TRP A 528 -13.35 -27.84 14.07
N SER A 529 -14.30 -28.24 13.24
CA SER A 529 -14.61 -29.64 13.00
C SER A 529 -13.40 -30.40 12.44
N LYS A 530 -13.44 -31.74 12.51
CA LYS A 530 -12.51 -32.56 11.73
C LYS A 530 -12.62 -32.16 10.24
N PRO A 531 -11.49 -31.99 9.54
CA PRO A 531 -11.52 -31.58 8.14
C PRO A 531 -12.07 -32.69 7.24
N VAL A 532 -12.84 -32.29 6.24
CA VAL A 532 -13.42 -33.17 5.20
C VAL A 532 -13.03 -32.69 3.81
N LYS A 533 -13.15 -33.58 2.81
CA LYS A 533 -12.81 -33.26 1.41
C LYS A 533 -13.84 -32.30 0.83
N THR A 534 -13.38 -31.30 0.10
CA THR A 534 -14.19 -30.59 -0.91
C THR A 534 -14.17 -31.39 -2.22
N PRO A 535 -15.01 -31.06 -3.22
CA PRO A 535 -14.84 -31.60 -4.57
C PRO A 535 -13.71 -30.91 -5.36
N PHE A 536 -12.97 -29.98 -4.75
CA PHE A 536 -11.94 -29.19 -5.41
C PHE A 536 -10.55 -29.73 -5.12
N PRO A 537 -9.61 -29.61 -6.07
CA PRO A 537 -8.23 -30.02 -5.82
C PRO A 537 -7.59 -29.08 -4.77
N ALA A 538 -6.59 -29.59 -4.07
CA ALA A 538 -5.75 -28.77 -3.20
C ALA A 538 -5.02 -27.68 -4.00
N MET A 539 -4.67 -26.57 -3.32
CA MET A 539 -4.03 -25.43 -3.97
C MET A 539 -2.52 -25.42 -3.77
N GLY A 540 -1.81 -24.89 -4.77
CA GLY A 540 -0.38 -24.67 -4.73
C GLY A 540 0.02 -23.32 -4.17
N GLY A 541 1.32 -23.02 -4.29
CA GLY A 541 1.81 -21.66 -4.11
C GLY A 541 1.11 -20.67 -5.05
N ASN A 542 1.12 -19.40 -4.65
CA ASN A 542 0.54 -18.27 -5.38
C ASN A 542 -0.99 -18.22 -5.55
N ASN A 543 -1.72 -19.09 -4.85
CA ASN A 543 -3.18 -19.17 -4.94
C ASN A 543 -3.86 -18.89 -3.59
N ARG A 544 -4.88 -18.03 -3.61
CA ARG A 544 -5.84 -17.84 -2.51
C ARG A 544 -7.27 -17.82 -3.09
N PRO A 545 -8.15 -18.74 -2.66
CA PRO A 545 -9.50 -18.83 -3.20
C PRO A 545 -10.40 -17.81 -2.49
N THR A 546 -11.61 -17.64 -2.99
CA THR A 546 -12.63 -16.82 -2.34
C THR A 546 -13.94 -17.58 -2.20
N ILE A 547 -14.61 -17.44 -1.05
CA ILE A 547 -15.99 -17.84 -0.86
C ILE A 547 -16.84 -16.64 -0.43
N LEU A 548 -18.06 -16.54 -0.95
CA LEU A 548 -18.99 -15.45 -0.65
C LEU A 548 -20.41 -15.98 -0.57
N ARG A 549 -21.18 -15.56 0.43
CA ARG A 549 -22.64 -15.73 0.41
C ARG A 549 -23.28 -14.64 -0.43
N LEU A 550 -24.00 -15.04 -1.47
CA LEU A 550 -24.71 -14.15 -2.36
C LEU A 550 -26.07 -13.75 -1.78
N LYS A 551 -26.65 -12.66 -2.29
CA LYS A 551 -28.00 -12.18 -1.98
C LYS A 551 -29.09 -13.22 -2.27
N SER A 552 -28.87 -14.12 -3.23
CA SER A 552 -29.77 -15.26 -3.51
C SER A 552 -29.78 -16.30 -2.39
N GLY A 553 -28.83 -16.23 -1.46
CA GLY A 553 -28.61 -17.22 -0.41
C GLY A 553 -27.66 -18.35 -0.83
N ARG A 554 -27.25 -18.43 -2.10
CA ARG A 554 -26.23 -19.36 -2.58
C ARG A 554 -24.84 -18.99 -2.08
N LEU A 555 -23.96 -19.98 -2.04
CA LEU A 555 -22.53 -19.75 -1.89
C LEU A 555 -21.87 -19.68 -3.27
N LEU A 556 -21.06 -18.65 -3.49
CA LEU A 556 -20.11 -18.55 -4.59
C LEU A 556 -18.74 -19.03 -4.10
N PHE A 557 -18.05 -19.82 -4.89
CA PHE A 557 -16.64 -20.16 -4.68
C PHE A 557 -15.84 -19.90 -5.95
N ALA A 558 -14.65 -19.29 -5.82
CA ALA A 558 -13.74 -19.03 -6.92
C ALA A 558 -12.34 -19.55 -6.58
N SER A 559 -11.76 -20.35 -7.47
CA SER A 559 -10.44 -20.96 -7.27
C SER A 559 -9.85 -21.41 -8.61
N ASP A 560 -8.62 -21.94 -8.56
CA ASP A 560 -7.97 -22.65 -9.66
C ASP A 560 -8.04 -24.17 -9.49
N PHE A 561 -7.99 -24.88 -10.61
CA PHE A 561 -7.73 -26.31 -10.68
C PHE A 561 -6.22 -26.65 -10.69
N GLN A 562 -5.33 -25.66 -10.65
CA GLN A 562 -3.88 -25.83 -10.85
C GLN A 562 -3.09 -26.18 -9.57
N LEU A 563 -2.03 -26.99 -9.72
CA LEU A 563 -0.95 -27.17 -8.75
C LEU A 563 0.41 -26.97 -9.44
N TYR A 564 1.12 -25.89 -9.14
CA TYR A 564 2.47 -25.62 -9.68
C TYR A 564 3.56 -26.60 -9.17
N GLN A 565 3.32 -27.34 -8.10
CA GLN A 565 4.38 -28.13 -7.47
C GLN A 565 3.77 -29.41 -6.88
N LYS A 566 3.88 -30.54 -7.60
CA LYS A 566 3.27 -31.81 -7.18
C LYS A 566 3.92 -32.37 -5.92
N LYS A 567 3.13 -32.44 -4.83
CA LYS A 567 2.92 -33.61 -3.96
C LYS A 567 1.82 -33.29 -2.91
N PRO A 568 0.64 -33.94 -2.98
CA PRO A 568 0.14 -34.86 -4.01
C PRO A 568 -0.49 -34.15 -5.22
N PRO A 569 -0.62 -34.82 -6.38
CA PRO A 569 -1.32 -34.30 -7.55
C PRO A 569 -2.84 -34.11 -7.31
N PRO A 570 -3.55 -33.40 -8.21
CA PRO A 570 -5.01 -33.43 -8.20
C PRO A 570 -5.52 -34.88 -8.24
N PRO A 571 -6.65 -35.17 -7.57
CA PRO A 571 -7.37 -36.43 -7.69
C PRO A 571 -7.59 -36.82 -9.16
N ALA A 572 -7.48 -38.11 -9.48
CA ALA A 572 -7.51 -38.62 -10.87
C ALA A 572 -8.84 -38.34 -11.60
N GLU A 573 -9.90 -38.17 -10.83
CA GLU A 573 -11.25 -37.81 -11.27
C GLU A 573 -11.36 -36.35 -11.72
N ILE A 574 -10.50 -35.44 -11.24
CA ILE A 574 -10.50 -34.02 -11.62
C ILE A 574 -9.61 -33.81 -12.85
N LYS A 575 -10.25 -33.67 -14.01
CA LYS A 575 -9.60 -33.52 -15.32
C LYS A 575 -9.54 -32.08 -15.80
N GLU A 576 -10.34 -31.21 -15.19
CA GLU A 576 -10.44 -29.79 -15.46
C GLU A 576 -9.14 -29.05 -15.16
N ARG A 577 -8.90 -27.95 -15.87
CA ARG A 577 -7.70 -27.11 -15.72
C ARG A 577 -8.09 -25.64 -15.86
N GLY A 578 -7.22 -24.75 -15.37
CA GLY A 578 -7.47 -23.31 -15.34
C GLY A 578 -8.25 -22.87 -14.11
N SER A 579 -8.90 -21.72 -14.21
CA SER A 579 -9.68 -21.11 -13.13
C SER A 579 -11.17 -21.40 -13.26
N PHE A 580 -11.90 -21.28 -12.17
CA PHE A 580 -13.34 -21.48 -12.16
C PHE A 580 -14.06 -20.61 -11.13
N VAL A 581 -15.37 -20.45 -11.36
CA VAL A 581 -16.34 -20.05 -10.35
C VAL A 581 -17.36 -21.18 -10.18
N ALA A 582 -17.91 -21.31 -8.98
CA ALA A 582 -18.88 -22.34 -8.66
C ALA A 582 -19.98 -21.82 -7.74
N LEU A 583 -21.20 -22.34 -7.89
CA LEU A 583 -22.36 -22.02 -7.07
C LEU A 583 -22.83 -23.25 -6.29
N SER A 584 -23.21 -23.05 -5.03
CA SER A 584 -23.82 -24.07 -4.18
C SER A 584 -25.14 -23.57 -3.58
N ASP A 585 -26.19 -24.39 -3.71
CA ASP A 585 -27.52 -24.17 -3.12
C ASP A 585 -27.67 -24.79 -1.71
N ASP A 586 -26.76 -25.70 -1.34
CA ASP A 586 -26.88 -26.59 -0.18
C ASP A 586 -25.75 -26.39 0.85
N GLU A 587 -25.33 -25.14 1.05
CA GLU A 587 -24.33 -24.75 2.06
C GLU A 587 -22.94 -25.39 1.83
N GLY A 588 -22.59 -25.65 0.56
CA GLY A 588 -21.26 -26.07 0.12
C GLY A 588 -21.07 -27.59 0.04
N GLU A 589 -22.15 -28.37 -0.04
CA GLU A 589 -22.09 -29.82 -0.22
C GLU A 589 -21.99 -30.21 -1.70
N THR A 590 -22.79 -29.59 -2.56
CA THR A 590 -22.72 -29.75 -4.03
C THR A 590 -22.48 -28.42 -4.74
N TRP A 591 -21.90 -28.48 -5.93
CA TRP A 591 -21.41 -27.31 -6.66
C TRP A 591 -21.72 -27.40 -8.16
N HIS A 592 -22.30 -26.35 -8.72
CA HIS A 592 -22.34 -26.11 -10.16
C HIS A 592 -21.09 -25.33 -10.57
N ILE A 593 -20.22 -25.92 -11.39
CA ILE A 593 -18.90 -25.37 -11.71
C ILE A 593 -18.87 -24.80 -13.13
N LYS A 594 -18.30 -23.60 -13.27
CA LYS A 594 -18.12 -22.87 -14.53
C LYS A 594 -16.65 -22.47 -14.69
N THR A 595 -16.01 -22.86 -15.79
CA THR A 595 -14.63 -22.46 -16.07
C THR A 595 -14.54 -20.99 -16.47
N LEU A 596 -13.43 -20.35 -16.11
CA LEU A 596 -13.06 -19.00 -16.51
C LEU A 596 -12.02 -19.07 -17.64
N ASP A 597 -12.47 -19.44 -18.84
CA ASP A 597 -11.60 -19.65 -20.01
C ASP A 597 -10.84 -18.37 -20.45
N MET A 598 -11.31 -17.21 -20.02
CA MET A 598 -10.75 -15.88 -20.29
C MET A 598 -9.70 -15.43 -19.26
N ALA A 599 -9.48 -16.20 -18.18
CA ALA A 599 -8.44 -15.90 -17.21
C ALA A 599 -7.06 -15.99 -17.86
N LEU A 600 -6.21 -14.99 -17.61
CA LEU A 600 -4.87 -14.94 -18.18
C LEU A 600 -3.94 -15.95 -17.50
N PRO A 601 -2.87 -16.41 -18.18
CA PRO A 601 -1.84 -17.23 -17.55
C PRO A 601 -1.13 -16.51 -16.40
N HIS A 602 -0.36 -17.27 -15.63
CA HIS A 602 0.49 -16.73 -14.57
C HIS A 602 1.58 -15.79 -15.13
N GLU A 603 1.86 -14.68 -14.45
CA GLU A 603 2.76 -13.59 -14.88
C GLU A 603 4.17 -14.04 -15.31
N THR A 604 4.66 -15.15 -14.74
CA THR A 604 6.00 -15.70 -14.95
C THR A 604 6.23 -16.30 -16.33
N ARG A 605 5.19 -16.48 -17.14
CA ARG A 605 5.26 -17.14 -18.45
C ARG A 605 5.55 -16.18 -19.61
N GLN A 606 5.39 -14.87 -19.44
CA GLN A 606 5.47 -13.92 -20.55
C GLN A 606 6.75 -13.05 -20.58
N ILE A 607 7.68 -13.20 -19.62
CA ILE A 607 8.95 -12.44 -19.63
C ILE A 607 9.93 -13.06 -20.65
N PRO A 608 10.27 -12.38 -21.77
CA PRO A 608 11.03 -12.97 -22.87
C PRO A 608 12.49 -13.35 -22.53
N LYS A 609 13.01 -12.91 -21.37
CA LYS A 609 14.42 -13.10 -20.95
C LYS A 609 14.67 -14.28 -20.01
N ILE A 610 13.65 -14.95 -19.48
CA ILE A 610 13.88 -16.13 -18.63
C ILE A 610 13.96 -17.35 -19.55
N LYS A 611 15.12 -18.03 -19.54
CA LYS A 611 15.29 -19.31 -20.24
C LYS A 611 14.10 -20.21 -19.92
N ARG A 612 13.40 -20.66 -20.96
CA ARG A 612 12.27 -21.61 -20.94
C ARG A 612 12.72 -23.01 -20.52
N GLU A 613 13.54 -23.12 -19.49
CA GLU A 613 14.15 -24.36 -19.06
C GLU A 613 13.98 -24.48 -17.55
N TRP A 614 12.84 -25.04 -17.13
CA TRP A 614 12.72 -26.07 -16.10
C TRP A 614 11.34 -26.77 -16.29
N GLY A 615 11.34 -28.10 -16.23
CA GLY A 615 10.35 -29.01 -16.81
C GLY A 615 8.88 -28.78 -16.41
N GLY A 616 8.00 -28.88 -17.41
CA GLY A 616 6.61 -28.46 -17.38
C GLY A 616 5.63 -29.28 -16.54
N GLY A 617 4.54 -28.59 -16.17
CA GLY A 617 3.32 -29.10 -15.57
C GLY A 617 2.46 -27.96 -15.01
N ASP A 618 1.27 -27.75 -15.58
CA ASP A 618 0.09 -27.06 -15.00
C ASP A 618 -0.01 -25.50 -14.97
N HIS A 619 0.97 -24.71 -15.43
CA HIS A 619 0.82 -23.23 -15.58
C HIS A 619 0.51 -22.72 -16.99
N ASP A 620 0.08 -23.58 -17.90
CA ASP A 620 -0.30 -23.18 -19.27
C ASP A 620 -1.76 -22.71 -19.34
N TYR A 621 -2.49 -22.81 -18.23
CA TYR A 621 -3.90 -22.43 -18.12
C TYR A 621 -4.07 -21.12 -17.36
N GLY A 622 -5.24 -20.49 -17.51
CA GLY A 622 -5.59 -19.27 -16.78
C GLY A 622 -5.57 -19.47 -15.26
N THR A 623 -5.11 -18.46 -14.52
CA THR A 623 -5.11 -18.41 -13.05
C THR A 623 -5.84 -17.17 -12.56
N ILE A 624 -6.49 -17.25 -11.40
CA ILE A 624 -7.00 -16.07 -10.68
C ILE A 624 -6.11 -15.66 -9.49
N GLY A 625 -5.04 -16.41 -9.21
CA GLY A 625 -4.05 -16.12 -8.18
C GLY A 625 -4.67 -15.90 -6.79
N TYR A 626 -4.33 -14.79 -6.14
CA TYR A 626 -4.97 -14.36 -4.89
C TYR A 626 -6.24 -13.60 -5.22
N SER A 627 -7.33 -14.35 -5.32
CA SER A 627 -8.63 -13.79 -5.65
C SER A 627 -9.30 -13.07 -4.47
N SER A 628 -10.21 -12.15 -4.80
CA SER A 628 -11.22 -11.63 -3.88
C SER A 628 -12.49 -11.34 -4.67
N ALA A 629 -13.64 -11.61 -4.06
CA ALA A 629 -14.95 -11.49 -4.67
C ALA A 629 -15.91 -10.75 -3.73
N ILE A 630 -16.76 -9.93 -4.31
CA ILE A 630 -17.79 -9.15 -3.62
C ILE A 630 -19.02 -9.05 -4.51
N GLN A 631 -20.20 -8.99 -3.92
CA GLN A 631 -21.44 -8.74 -4.66
C GLN A 631 -21.89 -7.31 -4.42
N ALA A 632 -22.09 -6.56 -5.50
CA ALA A 632 -22.64 -5.21 -5.46
C ALA A 632 -24.13 -5.25 -5.11
N SER A 633 -24.66 -4.09 -4.70
CA SER A 633 -26.06 -3.96 -4.31
C SER A 633 -27.03 -4.26 -5.47
N ASN A 634 -26.66 -3.90 -6.69
CA ASN A 634 -27.38 -4.24 -7.91
C ASN A 634 -27.33 -5.74 -8.30
N GLY A 635 -26.70 -6.60 -7.50
CA GLY A 635 -26.65 -8.06 -7.68
C GLY A 635 -25.46 -8.56 -8.50
N VAL A 636 -24.70 -7.67 -9.15
CA VAL A 636 -23.50 -8.06 -9.92
C VAL A 636 -22.44 -8.60 -8.97
N ILE A 637 -21.85 -9.73 -9.35
CA ILE A 637 -20.72 -10.37 -8.67
C ILE A 637 -19.44 -9.84 -9.32
N HIS A 638 -18.55 -9.31 -8.51
CA HIS A 638 -17.24 -8.81 -8.93
C HIS A 638 -16.17 -9.74 -8.37
N LEU A 639 -15.28 -10.21 -9.25
CA LEU A 639 -14.13 -11.04 -8.90
C LEU A 639 -12.87 -10.36 -9.45
N MET A 640 -11.88 -10.14 -8.59
CA MET A 640 -10.56 -9.70 -9.02
C MET A 640 -9.58 -10.87 -9.05
N THR A 641 -8.57 -10.75 -9.90
CA THR A 641 -7.44 -11.68 -9.99
C THR A 641 -6.14 -11.00 -9.60
N SER A 642 -5.12 -11.81 -9.30
CA SER A 642 -3.73 -11.36 -9.18
C SER A 642 -2.81 -12.40 -9.82
N MET A 643 -1.50 -12.14 -9.88
CA MET A 643 -0.51 -13.03 -10.52
C MET A 643 -0.74 -13.21 -12.04
N ASN A 644 -1.47 -12.29 -12.66
CA ASN A 644 -1.67 -12.22 -14.10
C ASN A 644 -0.91 -11.04 -14.70
N HIS A 645 -0.90 -10.92 -16.02
CA HIS A 645 -0.32 -9.77 -16.70
C HIS A 645 -1.25 -9.29 -17.84
N PRO A 646 -2.09 -8.26 -17.61
CA PRO A 646 -2.35 -7.59 -16.32
C PRO A 646 -3.32 -8.38 -15.42
N SER A 647 -3.38 -8.04 -14.12
CA SER A 647 -4.48 -8.42 -13.23
C SER A 647 -5.85 -8.03 -13.81
N GLN A 648 -6.86 -8.89 -13.64
CA GLN A 648 -8.17 -8.81 -14.27
C GLN A 648 -9.31 -8.62 -13.25
N HIS A 649 -10.35 -7.94 -13.70
CA HIS A 649 -11.64 -7.81 -13.03
C HIS A 649 -12.71 -8.49 -13.89
N PHE A 650 -13.41 -9.46 -13.31
CA PHE A 650 -14.61 -10.05 -13.87
C PHE A 650 -15.85 -9.51 -13.17
N ALA A 651 -16.80 -9.00 -13.94
CA ALA A 651 -18.13 -8.63 -13.46
C ALA A 651 -19.15 -9.58 -14.08
N MET A 652 -19.86 -10.35 -13.25
CA MET A 652 -20.73 -11.44 -13.69
C MET A 652 -22.02 -11.55 -12.88
N ASN A 653 -22.97 -12.37 -13.31
CA ASN A 653 -24.13 -12.72 -12.52
C ASN A 653 -24.37 -14.25 -12.46
N GLU A 654 -25.26 -14.68 -11.58
CA GLU A 654 -25.60 -16.09 -11.41
C GLU A 654 -26.18 -16.72 -12.69
N ALA A 655 -26.96 -15.96 -13.47
CA ALA A 655 -27.50 -16.42 -14.75
C ALA A 655 -26.41 -16.79 -15.77
N TRP A 656 -25.30 -16.04 -15.81
CA TRP A 656 -24.16 -16.39 -16.66
C TRP A 656 -23.45 -17.65 -16.19
N ILE A 657 -23.22 -17.77 -14.87
CA ILE A 657 -22.56 -18.94 -14.27
C ILE A 657 -23.33 -20.22 -14.59
N LEU A 658 -24.66 -20.17 -14.52
CA LEU A 658 -25.57 -21.30 -14.78
C LEU A 658 -25.84 -21.56 -16.26
N SER A 659 -25.38 -20.70 -17.16
CA SER A 659 -25.61 -20.83 -18.62
C SER A 659 -24.48 -21.59 -19.32
N ASP A 660 -24.65 -21.91 -20.59
CA ASP A 660 -23.58 -22.48 -21.44
C ASP A 660 -22.61 -21.42 -22.01
N GLN A 661 -22.84 -20.12 -21.79
CA GLN A 661 -22.02 -19.05 -22.39
C GLN A 661 -20.62 -18.99 -21.78
N LYS A 662 -19.56 -18.92 -22.59
CA LYS A 662 -18.17 -19.03 -22.11
C LYS A 662 -17.37 -17.73 -22.02
N GLY A 663 -17.85 -16.65 -22.63
CA GLY A 663 -17.12 -15.38 -22.73
C GLY A 663 -18.00 -14.18 -22.39
N GLU A 664 -17.60 -13.01 -22.89
CA GLU A 664 -18.38 -11.78 -22.77
C GLU A 664 -19.80 -11.98 -23.29
N ALA A 665 -20.74 -11.82 -22.36
CA ALA A 665 -22.17 -11.98 -22.58
C ALA A 665 -22.86 -10.62 -22.74
N ASN A 666 -22.08 -9.57 -22.98
CA ASN A 666 -22.54 -8.20 -23.03
C ASN A 666 -22.07 -7.55 -24.32
N GLN A 667 -22.99 -7.29 -25.24
CA GLN A 667 -22.75 -6.28 -26.25
C GLN A 667 -23.30 -4.97 -25.69
N VAL A 668 -22.44 -3.96 -25.50
CA VAL A 668 -22.93 -2.59 -25.37
C VAL A 668 -23.50 -2.21 -26.74
N VAL A 669 -24.76 -2.58 -26.99
CA VAL A 669 -25.45 -2.21 -28.22
C VAL A 669 -25.84 -0.74 -28.09
N ALA A 670 -25.40 0.06 -29.06
CA ALA A 670 -25.86 1.44 -29.16
C ALA A 670 -27.37 1.47 -29.45
N GLY A 671 -28.15 2.08 -28.56
CA GLY A 671 -29.60 2.36 -28.71
C GLY A 671 -30.46 1.60 -27.69
N SER A 672 -31.58 2.12 -27.18
CA SER A 672 -32.40 3.29 -27.51
C SER A 672 -32.08 4.52 -26.67
N ARG A 673 -32.60 5.70 -27.06
CA ARG A 673 -32.52 6.94 -26.26
C ARG A 673 -33.27 6.75 -24.93
N SER A 674 -32.58 6.25 -23.90
CA SER A 674 -33.00 6.48 -22.51
C SER A 674 -32.63 7.92 -22.13
N ASP A 675 -33.48 8.60 -21.34
CA ASP A 675 -33.24 9.97 -20.94
C ASP A 675 -31.93 10.08 -20.14
N VAL A 676 -31.02 10.92 -20.61
CA VAL A 676 -29.78 11.23 -19.89
C VAL A 676 -30.14 11.94 -18.60
N ARG A 677 -29.82 11.33 -17.46
CA ARG A 677 -30.08 11.83 -16.12
C ARG A 677 -28.90 12.65 -15.65
N LYS A 678 -29.09 13.96 -15.54
CA LYS A 678 -28.12 14.90 -14.93
C LYS A 678 -28.27 14.88 -13.42
N GLN A 679 -27.15 14.91 -12.72
CA GLN A 679 -27.08 14.90 -11.27
C GLN A 679 -26.04 15.92 -10.78
N GLU A 680 -26.18 16.37 -9.54
CA GLU A 680 -25.19 17.20 -8.87
C GLU A 680 -24.98 16.75 -7.42
N GLU A 681 -23.77 17.02 -6.92
CA GLU A 681 -23.43 17.02 -5.50
C GLU A 681 -22.98 18.41 -5.10
N LYS A 682 -23.36 18.83 -3.90
CA LYS A 682 -22.97 20.12 -3.31
C LYS A 682 -22.15 19.90 -2.04
N TYR A 683 -21.26 20.84 -1.78
CA TYR A 683 -20.61 20.98 -0.48
C TYR A 683 -21.64 21.42 0.58
N PRO A 684 -21.34 21.25 1.89
CA PRO A 684 -22.21 21.74 2.97
C PRO A 684 -22.52 23.24 2.90
N ASN A 685 -21.65 24.04 2.27
CA ASN A 685 -21.86 25.47 2.05
C ASN A 685 -22.76 25.79 0.83
N GLY A 686 -23.37 24.78 0.19
CA GLY A 686 -24.27 24.93 -0.95
C GLY A 686 -23.61 25.10 -2.32
N LYS A 687 -22.29 25.26 -2.38
CA LYS A 687 -21.56 25.33 -3.66
C LYS A 687 -21.51 23.97 -4.34
N VAL A 688 -21.55 23.97 -5.66
CA VAL A 688 -21.44 22.76 -6.48
C VAL A 688 -20.07 22.12 -6.23
N LYS A 689 -20.09 20.83 -5.90
CA LYS A 689 -18.91 19.98 -5.71
C LYS A 689 -18.65 19.16 -6.96
N ALA A 690 -19.70 18.53 -7.50
CA ALA A 690 -19.64 17.75 -8.72
C ALA A 690 -20.95 17.84 -9.51
N THR A 691 -20.86 17.72 -10.84
CA THR A 691 -22.01 17.50 -11.73
C THR A 691 -21.66 16.35 -12.65
N TRP A 692 -22.58 15.43 -12.89
CA TRP A 692 -22.35 14.33 -13.82
C TRP A 692 -23.65 13.93 -14.52
N SER A 693 -23.51 13.10 -15.53
CA SER A 693 -24.62 12.58 -16.31
C SER A 693 -24.45 11.09 -16.52
N GLY A 694 -25.57 10.37 -16.51
CA GLY A 694 -25.59 8.95 -16.80
C GLY A 694 -26.90 8.52 -17.42
N ARG A 695 -26.94 7.30 -17.92
CA ARG A 695 -28.13 6.72 -18.55
C ARG A 695 -28.25 5.24 -18.25
N THR A 696 -29.40 4.68 -18.60
CA THR A 696 -29.59 3.23 -18.57
C THR A 696 -28.99 2.63 -19.83
N GLY A 697 -28.04 1.74 -19.67
CA GLY A 697 -27.42 0.95 -20.74
C GLY A 697 -28.38 -0.09 -21.31
N ALA A 698 -28.01 -0.69 -22.44
CA ALA A 698 -28.84 -1.65 -23.18
C ALA A 698 -29.26 -2.87 -22.34
N ASN A 699 -28.45 -3.24 -21.34
CA ASN A 699 -28.69 -4.40 -20.49
C ASN A 699 -29.38 -4.02 -19.17
N GLY A 700 -29.73 -2.75 -18.97
CA GLY A 700 -30.37 -2.21 -17.75
C GLY A 700 -29.40 -1.54 -16.77
N ASP A 701 -28.09 -1.76 -16.94
CA ASP A 701 -27.05 -1.21 -16.09
C ASP A 701 -27.00 0.32 -16.12
N TYR A 702 -26.55 0.93 -15.02
CA TYR A 702 -26.20 2.35 -15.02
C TYR A 702 -24.84 2.54 -15.68
N VAL A 703 -24.78 3.45 -16.65
CA VAL A 703 -23.53 3.85 -17.31
C VAL A 703 -23.37 5.36 -17.28
N LEU A 704 -22.13 5.83 -17.05
CA LEU A 704 -21.79 7.24 -17.18
C LEU A 704 -21.90 7.66 -18.65
N HIS A 705 -22.51 8.82 -18.90
CA HIS A 705 -22.76 9.30 -20.25
C HIS A 705 -22.95 10.82 -20.25
N GLY A 706 -22.11 11.53 -21.01
CA GLY A 706 -22.04 12.99 -21.00
C GLY A 706 -20.93 13.52 -20.08
N PRO A 707 -20.93 14.84 -19.78
CA PRO A 707 -19.86 15.46 -19.01
C PRO A 707 -19.98 15.16 -17.51
N GLU A 708 -18.83 14.98 -16.88
CA GLU A 708 -18.63 14.99 -15.43
C GLU A 708 -17.62 16.10 -15.09
N ASN A 709 -17.97 16.95 -14.13
CA ASN A 709 -17.16 18.08 -13.69
C ASN A 709 -17.09 18.13 -12.17
N TRP A 710 -15.93 18.50 -11.64
CA TRP A 710 -15.66 18.64 -10.22
C TRP A 710 -15.04 20.00 -9.93
N PHE A 711 -15.35 20.53 -8.75
CA PHE A 711 -14.90 21.83 -8.30
C PHE A 711 -14.36 21.76 -6.88
N TYR A 712 -13.37 22.58 -6.58
CA TYR A 712 -12.92 22.86 -5.22
C TYR A 712 -13.97 23.71 -4.46
N PRO A 713 -13.90 23.79 -3.11
CA PRO A 713 -14.81 24.64 -2.34
C PRO A 713 -14.77 26.14 -2.70
N ASP A 714 -13.71 26.61 -3.35
CA ASP A 714 -13.59 27.97 -3.88
C ASP A 714 -14.25 28.15 -5.26
N GLY A 715 -14.68 27.06 -5.90
CA GLY A 715 -15.33 27.04 -7.22
C GLY A 715 -14.37 26.81 -8.39
N LYS A 716 -13.05 26.69 -8.15
CA LYS A 716 -12.09 26.36 -9.20
C LYS A 716 -12.27 24.93 -9.68
N LYS A 717 -12.01 24.67 -10.96
CA LYS A 717 -12.06 23.32 -11.52
C LYS A 717 -11.08 22.40 -10.78
N LYS A 718 -11.50 21.15 -10.62
CA LYS A 718 -10.73 20.08 -10.00
C LYS A 718 -10.54 18.89 -10.92
N TYR A 719 -11.60 18.44 -11.57
CA TYR A 719 -11.57 17.32 -12.52
C TYR A 719 -12.66 17.51 -13.57
N GLU A 720 -12.38 17.14 -14.82
CA GLU A 720 -13.39 17.04 -15.86
C GLU A 720 -13.13 15.86 -16.79
N VAL A 721 -14.20 15.22 -17.24
CA VAL A 721 -14.15 14.11 -18.20
C VAL A 721 -15.49 14.04 -18.93
N THR A 722 -15.48 13.50 -20.15
CA THR A 722 -16.70 13.16 -20.88
C THR A 722 -16.78 11.65 -21.07
N TYR A 723 -17.97 11.10 -20.82
CA TYR A 723 -18.24 9.68 -21.02
C TYR A 723 -19.15 9.44 -22.21
N GLN A 724 -18.88 8.35 -22.94
CA GLN A 724 -19.79 7.75 -23.90
C GLN A 724 -19.99 6.29 -23.52
N ASP A 725 -21.08 6.00 -22.82
CA ASP A 725 -21.45 4.65 -22.36
C ASP A 725 -20.37 4.00 -21.50
N GLY A 726 -19.96 4.75 -20.47
CA GLY A 726 -18.91 4.38 -19.53
C GLY A 726 -17.49 4.51 -20.07
N ARG A 727 -17.29 4.70 -21.39
CA ARG A 727 -15.98 4.94 -21.98
C ARG A 727 -15.61 6.42 -21.88
N LYS A 728 -14.41 6.73 -21.40
CA LYS A 728 -13.87 8.10 -21.40
C LYS A 728 -13.60 8.54 -22.86
N THR A 729 -13.96 9.77 -23.21
CA THR A 729 -13.75 10.34 -24.56
C THR A 729 -13.25 11.77 -24.49
N GLY A 730 -12.38 12.15 -25.43
CA GLY A 730 -11.77 13.47 -25.46
C GLY A 730 -10.86 13.71 -24.25
N LYS A 731 -10.80 14.96 -23.78
CA LYS A 731 -9.91 15.34 -22.67
C LYS A 731 -10.52 14.98 -21.32
N GLU A 732 -9.77 14.20 -20.57
CA GLU A 732 -9.88 14.05 -19.12
C GLU A 732 -8.80 14.92 -18.48
N SER A 733 -9.14 15.81 -17.54
CA SER A 733 -8.18 16.77 -16.98
C SER A 733 -8.31 16.87 -15.47
N PHE A 734 -7.18 17.01 -14.77
CA PHE A 734 -7.13 17.14 -13.32
C PHE A 734 -6.29 18.36 -12.90
N TRP A 735 -6.82 19.13 -11.96
CA TRP A 735 -6.19 20.32 -11.39
C TRP A 735 -6.01 20.15 -9.89
N LEU A 736 -4.87 20.63 -9.38
CA LEU A 736 -4.62 20.79 -7.95
C LEU A 736 -5.31 22.03 -7.41
N ALA A 737 -5.35 22.13 -6.08
CA ALA A 737 -5.84 23.31 -5.39
C ALA A 737 -5.08 24.56 -5.87
N GLY A 738 -5.80 25.69 -6.00
CA GLY A 738 -5.24 26.90 -6.59
C GLY A 738 -5.43 27.01 -8.11
N GLY A 739 -5.81 25.93 -8.80
CA GLY A 739 -6.08 25.91 -10.25
C GLY A 739 -4.88 25.48 -11.10
N VAL A 740 -3.89 24.83 -10.49
CA VAL A 740 -2.70 24.31 -11.19
C VAL A 740 -3.08 23.05 -11.95
N LEU A 741 -2.91 23.03 -13.27
CA LEU A 741 -3.15 21.84 -14.08
C LEU A 741 -2.10 20.78 -13.76
N LYS A 742 -2.51 19.58 -13.35
CA LYS A 742 -1.60 18.47 -13.03
C LYS A 742 -1.39 17.57 -14.24
N TRP A 743 -2.46 17.13 -14.88
CA TRP A 743 -2.38 16.27 -16.06
C TRP A 743 -3.62 16.39 -16.95
N ILE A 744 -3.44 16.01 -18.22
CA ILE A 744 -4.51 15.80 -19.20
C ILE A 744 -4.31 14.40 -19.80
N TRP A 745 -5.38 13.60 -19.86
CA TRP A 745 -5.44 12.37 -20.63
C TRP A 745 -6.41 12.54 -21.80
N ASP A 746 -5.88 12.60 -23.01
CA ASP A 746 -6.66 12.80 -24.24
C ASP A 746 -7.01 11.47 -24.90
N HIS A 747 -8.27 11.06 -24.79
CA HIS A 747 -8.82 9.79 -25.27
C HIS A 747 -9.37 9.92 -26.69
N ARG A 748 -8.80 9.17 -27.64
CA ARG A 748 -9.17 9.24 -29.06
C ARG A 748 -10.14 8.11 -29.46
N PRO A 749 -11.01 8.34 -30.47
CA PRO A 749 -11.97 7.33 -30.93
C PRO A 749 -11.35 6.03 -31.47
N ASP A 750 -10.08 6.06 -31.89
CA ASP A 750 -9.35 4.89 -32.40
C ASP A 750 -8.75 4.00 -31.29
N GLY A 751 -9.09 4.29 -30.02
CA GLY A 751 -8.61 3.58 -28.84
C GLY A 751 -7.19 3.96 -28.41
N THR A 752 -6.56 4.95 -29.05
CA THR A 752 -5.32 5.56 -28.58
C THR A 752 -5.57 6.69 -27.60
N SER A 753 -4.58 7.00 -26.79
CA SER A 753 -4.63 8.17 -25.93
C SER A 753 -3.23 8.72 -25.61
N THR A 754 -3.18 9.99 -25.23
CA THR A 754 -1.96 10.67 -24.77
C THR A 754 -2.17 11.19 -23.36
N TRP A 755 -1.30 10.83 -22.43
CA TRP A 755 -1.33 11.31 -21.05
C TRP A 755 -0.16 12.26 -20.81
N THR A 756 -0.46 13.51 -20.50
CA THR A 756 0.53 14.59 -20.31
C THR A 756 0.45 15.12 -18.89
N HIS A 757 1.57 15.12 -18.18
CA HIS A 757 1.73 15.74 -16.86
C HIS A 757 2.39 17.11 -16.99
N TYR A 758 2.00 18.02 -16.12
CA TYR A 758 2.47 19.40 -16.10
C TYR A 758 3.10 19.75 -14.75
N ARG A 759 4.03 20.70 -14.79
CA ARG A 759 4.53 21.40 -13.61
C ARG A 759 3.62 22.55 -13.21
N ALA A 760 3.87 23.12 -12.04
CA ALA A 760 3.09 24.24 -11.52
C ALA A 760 3.11 25.48 -12.42
N ASP A 761 4.18 25.67 -13.20
CA ASP A 761 4.33 26.75 -14.19
C ASP A 761 3.63 26.47 -15.54
N GLY A 762 2.99 25.31 -15.69
CA GLY A 762 2.32 24.87 -16.91
C GLY A 762 3.24 24.24 -17.96
N SER A 763 4.54 24.10 -17.70
CA SER A 763 5.46 23.36 -18.58
C SER A 763 5.18 21.86 -18.53
N LYS A 764 5.43 21.16 -19.64
CA LYS A 764 5.30 19.69 -19.67
C LYS A 764 6.38 19.06 -18.79
N LYS A 765 5.96 18.10 -17.97
CA LYS A 765 6.85 17.25 -17.17
C LYS A 765 7.07 15.91 -17.88
N ILE A 766 5.98 15.25 -18.26
CA ILE A 766 5.94 13.90 -18.82
C ILE A 766 4.85 13.83 -19.88
N GLU A 767 5.07 13.10 -20.95
CA GLU A 767 4.04 12.77 -21.94
C GLU A 767 4.22 11.32 -22.38
N SER A 768 3.17 10.51 -22.27
CA SER A 768 3.16 9.09 -22.60
C SER A 768 1.98 8.75 -23.53
N HIS A 769 2.17 7.74 -24.37
CA HIS A 769 1.19 7.30 -25.37
C HIS A 769 0.68 5.91 -25.02
N TRP A 770 -0.62 5.68 -25.23
CA TRP A 770 -1.31 4.50 -24.74
C TRP A 770 -2.30 3.95 -25.77
N ARG A 771 -2.50 2.62 -25.73
CA ARG A 771 -3.56 1.90 -26.46
C ARG A 771 -4.09 0.78 -25.57
N GLY A 772 -5.40 0.73 -25.36
CA GLY A 772 -6.04 -0.36 -24.61
C GLY A 772 -5.49 -0.55 -23.18
N PHE A 773 -5.22 0.55 -22.47
CA PHE A 773 -4.64 0.57 -21.11
C PHE A 773 -3.21 0.00 -21.01
N LYS A 774 -2.49 0.02 -22.12
CA LYS A 774 -1.06 -0.31 -22.20
C LYS A 774 -0.30 0.83 -22.86
N ALA A 775 0.91 1.13 -22.39
CA ALA A 775 1.77 2.10 -23.04
C ALA A 775 2.14 1.59 -24.45
N ASP A 776 1.92 2.43 -25.46
CA ASP A 776 2.19 2.11 -26.87
C ASP A 776 2.59 3.41 -27.59
N GLY A 777 3.88 3.53 -27.89
CA GLY A 777 4.50 4.73 -28.43
C GLY A 777 5.54 5.37 -27.50
N LEU A 778 5.93 6.60 -27.81
CA LEU A 778 7.01 7.31 -27.11
C LEU A 778 6.52 7.89 -25.78
N ALA A 779 7.27 7.67 -24.70
CA ALA A 779 7.21 8.45 -23.47
C ALA A 779 8.41 9.41 -23.42
N THR A 780 8.17 10.68 -23.07
CA THR A 780 9.21 11.71 -23.00
C THR A 780 9.15 12.43 -21.67
N HIS A 781 10.32 12.61 -21.03
CA HIS A 781 10.48 13.42 -19.82
C HIS A 781 11.27 14.69 -20.11
N TRP A 782 10.81 15.80 -19.53
CA TRP A 782 11.50 17.08 -19.58
C TRP A 782 11.90 17.51 -18.18
N ASN A 783 13.08 18.13 -18.03
CA ASN A 783 13.42 18.85 -16.80
C ASN A 783 12.72 20.22 -16.72
N SER A 784 12.91 20.92 -15.60
CA SER A 784 12.33 22.26 -15.36
C SER A 784 12.77 23.34 -16.36
N LYS A 785 13.85 23.10 -17.12
CA LYS A 785 14.33 24.00 -18.19
C LYS A 785 13.76 23.64 -19.56
N GLY A 786 12.86 22.66 -19.65
CA GLY A 786 12.26 22.19 -20.89
C GLY A 786 13.20 21.36 -21.77
N ALA A 787 14.37 20.94 -21.25
CA ALA A 787 15.23 20.01 -21.97
C ALA A 787 14.75 18.57 -21.73
N VAL A 788 14.75 17.76 -22.80
CA VAL A 788 14.44 16.33 -22.70
C VAL A 788 15.55 15.63 -21.92
N ILE A 789 15.17 14.89 -20.87
CA ILE A 789 16.10 14.14 -20.01
C ILE A 789 15.96 12.62 -20.16
N GLN A 790 14.88 12.14 -20.77
CA GLN A 790 14.67 10.71 -21.03
C GLN A 790 13.67 10.51 -22.17
N LYS A 791 13.90 9.50 -23.01
CA LYS A 791 12.94 8.98 -23.98
C LYS A 791 12.86 7.46 -23.90
N ILE A 792 11.65 6.93 -23.73
CA ILE A 792 11.41 5.49 -23.73
C ILE A 792 10.29 5.17 -24.73
N THR A 793 10.54 4.28 -25.69
CA THR A 793 9.52 3.82 -26.63
C THR A 793 8.93 2.51 -26.14
N PHE A 794 7.60 2.44 -26.09
CA PHE A 794 6.83 1.27 -25.71
C PHE A 794 6.11 0.64 -26.90
N LYS A 795 5.91 -0.68 -26.86
CA LYS A 795 5.01 -1.44 -27.74
C LYS A 795 4.22 -2.42 -26.90
N ASP A 796 2.89 -2.31 -26.91
CA ASP A 796 1.98 -3.17 -26.15
C ASP A 796 2.35 -3.30 -24.65
N GLY A 797 2.85 -2.21 -24.05
CA GLY A 797 3.28 -2.10 -22.66
C GLY A 797 4.76 -2.42 -22.42
N ALA A 798 5.48 -3.00 -23.38
CA ALA A 798 6.89 -3.36 -23.23
C ALA A 798 7.82 -2.28 -23.78
N ILE A 799 8.93 -2.01 -23.07
CA ILE A 799 9.99 -1.13 -23.54
C ILE A 799 10.73 -1.77 -24.72
N VAL A 800 10.78 -1.07 -25.86
CA VAL A 800 11.50 -1.50 -27.07
C VAL A 800 12.73 -0.65 -27.37
N GLU A 801 12.80 0.57 -26.84
CA GLU A 801 13.93 1.49 -26.99
C GLU A 801 14.00 2.41 -25.76
N ALA A 802 15.20 2.67 -25.24
CA ALA A 802 15.42 3.62 -24.13
C ALA A 802 16.68 4.44 -24.43
N ASN A 803 16.54 5.77 -24.49
CA ASN A 803 17.59 6.73 -24.84
C ASN A 803 17.66 7.89 -23.84
#